data_AF-A0A438NI51-F1
#
_entry.id   AF-A0A438NI51-F1
#
_cell.length_a   1.000
_cell.length_b   1.000
_cell.length_c   1.000
_cell.angle_alpha   90.00
_cell.angle_beta   90.00
_cell.angle_gamma   90.00
#
_symmetry.space_group_name_H-M   'P 1'
#
loop_
_entity.id
_entity.type
_entity.pdbx_description
1 polymer ?
#
loop_
_entity_poly.entity_id
_entity_poly.type
_entity_poly.pdbx_seq_one_letter_code
_entity_poly.pdbx_strand_id
1 'polypeptide(L)'
;MSEISGISGSIPPLVVYPSRDVKSSLPATEWEACLDSWLLSLEYRLRLPATQFRNLGFSHESSGVDFLLSLFDAYPEHDKSSSLQQKERLLLKRAYLLSRRLLLETSYPLDCSNDKLITFITLASRTFNSVADWKVTLRKLWATNKTQLSAAVEEWRRNISASMAASPESPAVVEKLRRFNAFVKVSADAGLVLMTGSDYLELLIETYSSKSDAPSAAVLRKALTEHIFYSLRSLMSDGSQHPSLLLDHLYFLRSESERLSKAKPSLPTLGSSLVCSTSFLRHLATDDAIISNKRGQGLIDSLGVYRQHNLQLHPPVTPRKRPSAKGKAKAKALPEEHMHMHKASQISQIHDLFPDLPNRYIMALLDHFGDDTEAVIAARLEPDSLPPHLQDATEYQGPSVDIDGPSHDLAPHSTPPLLPHRRNVFDGDDFDQLRISPDRLHKGRKDIKVDQEGSKEHSRSKAAIMAALAAFDSDDDERDDTYDVADVGGTVDSTLDTDDRPRTNAQSDSNPHEESLFRAWKANEEVFARDSKTRVTKVRQDLKRETGMSDEQIEGWAIMLKKDSKLQSRLDEKYSAGQSFQGNQPLLPTTRWQGDTPEDSEEGEQAVGGHRVGQAQIRGNRSWGRGRGGSTTGTSGDQASTQAARRRKEQERGERGKLEEEWQEHQDHE
;
A
#
# COMPACT_ATOMS: atom_id res chain seq x y z
N MET A 1 -37.34 -16.36 -21.02
CA MET A 1 -38.07 -16.50 -19.74
C MET A 1 -38.21 -17.98 -19.48
N SER A 2 -37.67 -18.48 -18.39
CA SER A 2 -37.68 -19.91 -18.07
C SER A 2 -38.65 -20.15 -16.92
N GLU A 3 -39.63 -21.02 -17.14
CA GLU A 3 -40.50 -21.51 -16.08
C GLU A 3 -39.78 -22.64 -15.33
N ILE A 4 -39.75 -22.54 -14.00
CA ILE A 4 -39.17 -23.57 -13.14
C ILE A 4 -40.25 -24.04 -12.19
N SER A 5 -40.40 -25.35 -12.07
CA SER A 5 -41.34 -25.96 -11.13
C SER A 5 -41.13 -25.42 -9.71
N GLY A 6 -42.15 -24.78 -9.16
CA GLY A 6 -42.15 -24.25 -7.79
C GLY A 6 -41.86 -22.74 -7.65
N ILE A 7 -41.54 -22.03 -8.73
CA ILE A 7 -41.41 -20.57 -8.73
C ILE A 7 -42.63 -19.96 -9.44
N SER A 8 -43.38 -19.11 -8.74
CA SER A 8 -44.54 -18.42 -9.31
C SER A 8 -44.07 -17.27 -10.22
N GLY A 9 -44.33 -17.37 -11.52
CA GLY A 9 -43.99 -16.35 -12.52
C GLY A 9 -42.71 -16.66 -13.32
N SER A 10 -42.53 -15.95 -14.43
CA SER A 10 -41.35 -16.09 -15.28
C SER A 10 -40.13 -15.46 -14.63
N ILE A 11 -39.02 -16.20 -14.55
CA ILE A 11 -37.77 -15.65 -14.02
C ILE A 11 -37.17 -14.69 -15.06
N PRO A 12 -36.82 -13.45 -14.67
CA PRO A 12 -36.13 -12.52 -15.55
C PRO A 12 -34.85 -13.15 -16.13
N PRO A 13 -34.64 -13.11 -17.45
CA PRO A 13 -33.45 -13.69 -18.06
C PRO A 13 -32.21 -12.96 -17.56
N LEU A 14 -31.13 -13.71 -17.35
CA LEU A 14 -29.84 -13.16 -17.00
C LEU A 14 -28.88 -13.43 -18.17
N VAL A 15 -28.87 -12.50 -19.12
CA VAL A 15 -28.07 -12.60 -20.35
C VAL A 15 -26.58 -12.48 -20.01
N VAL A 16 -25.73 -13.22 -20.72
CA VAL A 16 -24.27 -13.18 -20.56
C VAL A 16 -23.70 -11.76 -20.63
N TYR A 17 -22.64 -11.53 -19.86
CA TYR A 17 -21.95 -10.25 -19.85
C TYR A 17 -21.14 -10.09 -21.15
N PRO A 18 -21.24 -8.95 -21.85
CA PRO A 18 -20.62 -8.77 -23.16
C PRO A 18 -19.10 -8.70 -23.08
N SER A 19 -18.43 -9.01 -24.21
CA SER A 19 -16.99 -8.81 -24.33
C SER A 19 -16.63 -7.32 -24.28
N ARG A 20 -15.35 -7.02 -24.03
CA ARG A 20 -14.84 -5.65 -23.96
C ARG A 20 -15.11 -4.86 -25.24
N ASP A 21 -15.01 -5.51 -26.40
CA ASP A 21 -15.24 -4.86 -27.70
C ASP A 21 -16.70 -4.41 -27.82
N VAL A 22 -17.64 -5.30 -27.46
CA VAL A 22 -19.07 -4.98 -27.44
C VAL A 22 -19.39 -3.89 -26.40
N LYS A 23 -18.77 -3.93 -25.22
CA LYS A 23 -18.92 -2.88 -24.21
C LYS A 23 -18.45 -1.52 -24.75
N SER A 24 -17.34 -1.49 -25.49
CA SER A 24 -16.78 -0.26 -26.05
C SER A 24 -17.60 0.33 -27.21
N SER A 25 -18.41 -0.49 -27.88
CA SER A 25 -19.29 -0.05 -28.96
C SER A 25 -20.65 0.48 -28.50
N LEU A 26 -21.01 0.24 -27.23
CA LEU A 26 -22.33 0.62 -26.70
C LEU A 26 -22.35 2.09 -26.23
N PRO A 27 -23.40 2.86 -26.58
CA PRO A 27 -23.67 4.16 -25.98
C PRO A 27 -23.83 4.06 -24.45
N ALA A 28 -23.42 5.10 -23.72
CA ALA A 28 -23.50 5.12 -22.25
C ALA A 28 -24.92 4.87 -21.72
N THR A 29 -25.95 5.38 -22.40
CA THR A 29 -27.35 5.19 -22.03
C THR A 29 -27.82 3.74 -22.19
N GLU A 30 -27.35 3.05 -23.24
CA GLU A 30 -27.66 1.63 -23.45
C GLU A 30 -26.92 0.76 -22.44
N TRP A 31 -25.67 1.12 -22.11
CA TRP A 31 -24.89 0.46 -21.07
C TRP A 31 -25.58 0.54 -19.70
N GLU A 32 -26.07 1.73 -19.32
CA GLU A 32 -26.81 1.88 -18.07
C GLU A 32 -28.10 1.07 -18.03
N ALA A 33 -28.83 0.99 -19.15
CA ALA A 33 -30.01 0.13 -19.26
C ALA A 33 -29.67 -1.36 -19.12
N CYS A 34 -28.55 -1.80 -19.69
CA CYS A 34 -28.04 -3.16 -19.49
C CYS A 34 -27.70 -3.43 -18.01
N LEU A 35 -27.01 -2.50 -17.35
CA LEU A 35 -26.69 -2.61 -15.92
C LEU A 35 -27.95 -2.71 -15.06
N ASP A 36 -28.96 -1.89 -15.32
CA ASP A 36 -30.23 -1.92 -14.58
C ASP A 36 -30.98 -3.24 -14.80
N SER A 37 -30.96 -3.78 -16.03
CA SER A 37 -31.54 -5.08 -16.36
C SER A 37 -30.85 -6.23 -15.61
N TRP A 38 -29.52 -6.28 -15.60
CA TRP A 38 -28.79 -7.30 -14.83
C TRP A 38 -29.02 -7.15 -13.33
N LEU A 39 -29.02 -5.92 -12.80
CA LEU A 39 -29.29 -5.66 -11.39
C LEU A 39 -30.68 -6.15 -10.97
N LEU A 40 -31.72 -5.86 -11.78
CA LEU A 40 -33.08 -6.34 -11.56
C LEU A 40 -33.14 -7.88 -11.55
N SER A 41 -32.52 -8.52 -12.55
CA SER A 41 -32.50 -9.98 -12.68
C SER A 41 -31.72 -10.68 -11.56
N LEU A 42 -30.61 -10.09 -11.08
CA LEU A 42 -29.88 -10.59 -9.92
C LEU A 42 -30.69 -10.41 -8.63
N GLU A 43 -31.32 -9.25 -8.47
CA GLU A 43 -32.10 -8.95 -7.27
C GLU A 43 -33.33 -9.85 -7.14
N TYR A 44 -34.00 -10.16 -8.25
CA TYR A 44 -35.09 -11.15 -8.29
C TYR A 44 -34.63 -12.50 -7.72
N ARG A 45 -33.49 -13.03 -8.20
CA ARG A 45 -32.94 -14.31 -7.73
C ARG A 45 -32.52 -14.28 -6.26
N LEU A 46 -31.93 -13.16 -5.82
CA LEU A 46 -31.52 -12.97 -4.43
C LEU A 46 -32.71 -12.88 -3.48
N ARG A 47 -33.89 -12.41 -3.93
CA ARG A 47 -35.11 -12.35 -3.13
C ARG A 47 -35.90 -13.65 -3.06
N LEU A 48 -35.58 -14.65 -3.88
CA LEU A 48 -36.28 -15.93 -3.85
C LEU A 48 -36.16 -16.59 -2.46
N PRO A 49 -37.23 -17.20 -1.90
CA PRO A 49 -37.14 -18.02 -0.69
C PRO A 49 -36.16 -19.18 -0.86
N ALA A 50 -35.54 -19.66 0.22
CA ALA A 50 -34.55 -20.73 0.17
C ALA A 50 -35.08 -22.03 -0.48
N THR A 51 -36.36 -22.36 -0.27
CA THR A 51 -37.02 -23.52 -0.87
C THR A 51 -37.10 -23.43 -2.39
N GLN A 52 -37.44 -22.25 -2.91
CA GLN A 52 -37.51 -21.97 -4.34
C GLN A 52 -36.12 -21.83 -4.97
N PHE A 53 -35.20 -21.18 -4.25
CA PHE A 53 -33.84 -20.97 -4.72
C PHE A 53 -33.08 -22.30 -4.89
N ARG A 54 -33.34 -23.30 -4.05
CA ARG A 54 -32.77 -24.66 -4.21
C ARG A 54 -33.11 -25.34 -5.52
N ASN A 55 -34.23 -24.95 -6.15
CA ASN A 55 -34.61 -25.46 -7.47
C ASN A 55 -33.81 -24.79 -8.60
N LEU A 56 -33.06 -23.71 -8.32
CA LEU A 56 -32.07 -23.14 -9.23
C LEU A 56 -30.77 -23.95 -9.11
N GLY A 57 -30.72 -25.12 -9.73
CA GLY A 57 -29.48 -25.88 -9.84
C GLY A 57 -28.44 -25.14 -10.69
N PHE A 58 -27.17 -25.44 -10.44
CA PHE A 58 -26.01 -24.82 -11.06
C PHE A 58 -25.92 -25.05 -12.59
N SER A 59 -26.51 -26.13 -13.10
CA SER A 59 -26.60 -26.37 -14.55
C SER A 59 -27.68 -25.55 -15.25
N HIS A 60 -28.71 -25.12 -14.52
CA HIS A 60 -29.86 -24.48 -15.13
C HIS A 60 -29.49 -23.07 -15.63
N GLU A 61 -29.88 -22.73 -16.86
CA GLU A 61 -29.67 -21.39 -17.43
C GLU A 61 -30.26 -20.28 -16.54
N SER A 62 -31.37 -20.61 -15.86
CA SER A 62 -32.05 -19.72 -14.93
C SER A 62 -31.24 -19.37 -13.68
N SER A 63 -30.25 -20.17 -13.29
CA SER A 63 -29.36 -19.90 -12.14
C SER A 63 -28.52 -18.64 -12.35
N GLY A 64 -28.22 -18.30 -13.61
CA GLY A 64 -27.36 -17.18 -13.96
C GLY A 64 -25.86 -17.49 -13.91
N VAL A 65 -25.46 -18.76 -13.79
CA VAL A 65 -24.04 -19.16 -13.72
C VAL A 65 -23.25 -18.70 -14.96
N ASP A 66 -23.81 -18.80 -16.17
CA ASP A 66 -23.10 -18.42 -17.39
C ASP A 66 -22.89 -16.89 -17.50
N PHE A 67 -23.84 -16.10 -16.97
CA PHE A 67 -23.63 -14.68 -16.76
C PHE A 67 -22.52 -14.40 -15.75
N LEU A 68 -22.51 -15.10 -14.61
CA LEU A 68 -21.46 -14.91 -13.60
C LEU A 68 -20.07 -15.27 -14.15
N LEU A 69 -19.96 -16.37 -14.92
CA LEU A 69 -18.72 -16.77 -15.58
C LEU A 69 -18.23 -15.70 -16.57
N SER A 70 -19.10 -15.21 -17.45
CA SER A 70 -18.76 -14.16 -18.41
C SER A 70 -18.42 -12.83 -17.73
N LEU A 71 -19.12 -12.48 -16.65
CA LEU A 71 -18.82 -11.31 -15.82
C LEU A 71 -17.42 -11.43 -15.19
N PHE A 72 -17.09 -12.55 -14.55
CA PHE A 72 -15.79 -12.70 -13.88
C PHE A 72 -14.61 -12.83 -14.86
N ASP A 73 -14.85 -13.36 -16.05
CA ASP A 73 -13.84 -13.39 -17.11
C ASP A 73 -13.54 -11.98 -17.64
N ALA A 74 -14.56 -11.11 -17.71
CA ALA A 74 -14.42 -9.74 -18.19
C ALA A 74 -13.76 -8.74 -17.22
N TYR A 75 -13.48 -9.12 -15.96
CA TYR A 75 -12.86 -8.25 -14.93
C TYR A 75 -11.50 -8.78 -14.40
N PRO A 76 -10.44 -8.97 -15.23
CA PRO A 76 -9.23 -9.72 -14.86
C PRO A 76 -8.09 -8.88 -14.23
N GLU A 77 -8.37 -7.99 -13.27
CA GLU A 77 -7.36 -7.22 -12.49
C GLU A 77 -6.84 -5.87 -13.05
N HIS A 78 -7.30 -5.36 -14.20
CA HIS A 78 -6.82 -4.07 -14.75
C HIS A 78 -7.64 -2.81 -14.43
N ASP A 79 -8.73 -2.91 -13.68
CA ASP A 79 -9.62 -1.79 -13.32
C ASP A 79 -9.49 -1.33 -11.85
N LYS A 80 -8.30 -1.48 -11.24
CA LYS A 80 -8.00 -0.74 -9.99
C LYS A 80 -7.59 0.70 -10.26
N SER A 81 -7.26 1.05 -11.50
CA SER A 81 -6.85 2.40 -11.91
C SER A 81 -7.97 3.20 -12.58
N SER A 82 -9.05 2.56 -13.02
CA SER A 82 -10.27 3.24 -13.46
C SER A 82 -11.26 3.20 -12.30
N SER A 83 -11.82 4.34 -11.92
CA SER A 83 -12.91 4.37 -10.94
C SER A 83 -14.12 3.68 -11.58
N LEU A 84 -14.34 2.39 -11.28
CA LEU A 84 -15.53 1.66 -11.72
C LEU A 84 -16.79 2.48 -11.42
N GLN A 85 -17.74 2.51 -12.36
CA GLN A 85 -19.02 3.21 -12.16
C GLN A 85 -19.76 2.59 -10.96
N GLN A 86 -20.50 3.40 -10.20
CA GLN A 86 -21.18 2.93 -8.99
C GLN A 86 -22.11 1.71 -9.25
N LYS A 87 -22.83 1.70 -10.39
CA LYS A 87 -23.69 0.58 -10.80
C LYS A 87 -22.90 -0.71 -11.08
N GLU A 88 -21.69 -0.63 -11.62
CA GLU A 88 -20.83 -1.79 -11.87
C GLU A 88 -20.31 -2.39 -10.56
N ARG A 89 -19.95 -1.55 -9.59
CA ARG A 89 -19.59 -2.02 -8.23
C ARG A 89 -20.77 -2.73 -7.57
N LEU A 90 -21.98 -2.16 -7.70
CA LEU A 90 -23.20 -2.78 -7.21
C LEU A 90 -23.47 -4.13 -7.91
N LEU A 91 -23.23 -4.21 -9.22
CA LEU A 91 -23.35 -5.44 -9.99
C LEU A 91 -22.42 -6.53 -9.45
N LEU A 92 -21.14 -6.23 -9.24
CA LEU A 92 -20.17 -7.16 -8.65
C LEU A 92 -20.57 -7.59 -7.24
N LYS A 93 -21.09 -6.67 -6.41
CA LYS A 93 -21.61 -6.99 -5.07
C LYS A 93 -22.79 -7.96 -5.14
N ARG A 94 -23.75 -7.74 -6.04
CA ARG A 94 -24.91 -8.64 -6.22
C ARG A 94 -24.49 -9.99 -6.82
N ALA A 95 -23.53 -9.98 -7.75
CA ALA A 95 -22.94 -11.20 -8.33
C ALA A 95 -22.22 -12.04 -7.26
N TYR A 96 -21.49 -11.42 -6.33
CA TYR A 96 -20.91 -12.09 -5.16
C TYR A 96 -21.97 -12.77 -4.30
N LEU A 97 -23.03 -12.03 -3.93
CA LEU A 97 -24.11 -12.58 -3.10
C LEU A 97 -24.80 -13.77 -3.78
N LEU A 98 -25.05 -13.67 -5.09
CA LEU A 98 -25.65 -14.77 -5.85
C LEU A 98 -24.71 -15.97 -5.91
N SER A 99 -23.42 -15.74 -6.17
CA SER A 99 -22.39 -16.81 -6.21
C SER A 99 -22.31 -17.54 -4.87
N ARG A 100 -22.26 -16.80 -3.76
CA ARG A 100 -22.26 -17.38 -2.41
C ARG A 100 -23.52 -18.23 -2.17
N ARG A 101 -24.68 -17.74 -2.60
CA ARG A 101 -25.95 -18.46 -2.43
C ARG A 101 -26.01 -19.72 -3.30
N LEU A 102 -25.59 -19.64 -4.56
CA LEU A 102 -25.51 -20.79 -5.47
C LEU A 102 -24.55 -21.86 -4.96
N LEU A 103 -23.43 -21.45 -4.34
CA LEU A 103 -22.45 -22.40 -3.79
C LEU A 103 -22.91 -23.00 -2.46
N LEU A 104 -23.66 -22.29 -1.60
CA LEU A 104 -23.94 -22.71 -0.22
C LEU A 104 -25.38 -23.19 0.04
N GLU A 105 -26.36 -22.75 -0.74
CA GLU A 105 -27.79 -23.00 -0.46
C GLU A 105 -28.44 -24.00 -1.41
N THR A 106 -27.74 -24.43 -2.46
CA THR A 106 -28.19 -25.44 -3.42
C THR A 106 -27.92 -26.86 -2.91
N SER A 107 -28.50 -27.86 -3.59
CA SER A 107 -28.30 -29.26 -3.26
C SER A 107 -26.89 -29.73 -3.65
N TYR A 108 -26.31 -30.61 -2.84
CA TYR A 108 -25.00 -31.22 -3.10
C TYR A 108 -25.12 -32.70 -3.48
N PRO A 109 -24.25 -33.23 -4.37
CA PRO A 109 -23.23 -32.49 -5.14
C PRO A 109 -23.88 -31.49 -6.11
N LEU A 110 -23.16 -30.43 -6.45
CA LEU A 110 -23.62 -29.44 -7.41
C LEU A 110 -23.83 -30.14 -8.77
N ASP A 111 -24.96 -29.86 -9.41
CA ASP A 111 -25.37 -30.40 -10.71
C ASP A 111 -24.57 -29.78 -11.85
N CYS A 112 -23.24 -29.90 -11.83
CA CYS A 112 -22.37 -29.39 -12.88
C CYS A 112 -21.12 -30.27 -13.06
N SER A 113 -20.47 -30.15 -14.22
CA SER A 113 -19.17 -30.78 -14.42
C SER A 113 -18.11 -30.19 -13.49
N ASN A 114 -17.12 -31.00 -13.12
CA ASN A 114 -15.97 -30.58 -12.34
C ASN A 114 -15.21 -29.41 -12.99
N ASP A 115 -15.09 -29.43 -14.33
CA ASP A 115 -14.47 -28.36 -15.10
C ASP A 115 -15.24 -27.03 -15.00
N LYS A 116 -16.58 -27.08 -15.06
CA LYS A 116 -17.42 -25.88 -14.89
C LYS A 116 -17.32 -25.34 -13.46
N LEU A 117 -17.33 -26.23 -12.46
CA LEU A 117 -17.19 -25.87 -11.06
C LEU A 117 -15.84 -25.20 -10.76
N ILE A 118 -14.73 -25.81 -11.20
CA ILE A 118 -13.39 -25.27 -10.94
C ILE A 118 -13.17 -23.96 -11.69
N THR A 119 -13.68 -23.83 -12.92
CA THR A 119 -13.64 -22.58 -13.68
C THR A 119 -14.40 -21.47 -12.97
N PHE A 120 -15.59 -21.76 -12.46
CA PHE A 120 -16.37 -20.80 -11.67
C PHE A 120 -15.62 -20.33 -10.42
N ILE A 121 -15.10 -21.27 -9.63
CA ILE A 121 -14.42 -20.96 -8.37
C ILE A 121 -13.12 -20.19 -8.60
N THR A 122 -12.33 -20.54 -9.62
CA THR A 122 -11.07 -19.85 -9.94
C THR A 122 -11.31 -18.42 -10.43
N LEU A 123 -12.30 -18.22 -11.31
CA LEU A 123 -12.70 -16.88 -11.76
C LEU A 123 -13.26 -16.04 -10.61
N ALA A 124 -14.18 -16.58 -9.81
CA ALA A 124 -14.74 -15.89 -8.64
C ALA A 124 -13.64 -15.55 -7.62
N SER A 125 -12.67 -16.45 -7.39
CA SER A 125 -11.55 -16.21 -6.48
C SER A 125 -10.61 -15.12 -6.98
N ARG A 126 -10.42 -14.99 -8.29
CA ARG A 126 -9.69 -13.87 -8.87
C ARG A 126 -10.41 -12.54 -8.63
N THR A 127 -11.71 -12.50 -8.85
CA THR A 127 -12.53 -11.29 -8.72
C THR A 127 -12.70 -10.84 -7.27
N PHE A 128 -12.91 -11.79 -6.34
CA PHE A 128 -13.27 -11.51 -4.95
C PHE A 128 -12.11 -11.75 -3.96
N ASN A 129 -10.85 -11.75 -4.42
CA ASN A 129 -9.70 -12.03 -3.56
C ASN A 129 -9.54 -11.06 -2.36
N SER A 130 -10.05 -9.83 -2.48
CA SER A 130 -10.04 -8.79 -1.44
C SER A 130 -11.20 -8.92 -0.46
N VAL A 131 -12.24 -9.68 -0.80
CA VAL A 131 -13.43 -9.85 0.04
C VAL A 131 -13.14 -10.90 1.11
N ALA A 132 -13.04 -10.48 2.37
CA ALA A 132 -12.72 -11.37 3.49
C ALA A 132 -13.72 -12.54 3.63
N ASP A 133 -15.01 -12.29 3.39
CA ASP A 133 -16.08 -13.30 3.46
C ASP A 133 -15.96 -14.39 2.37
N TRP A 134 -15.23 -14.14 1.28
CA TRP A 134 -15.03 -15.15 0.22
C TRP A 134 -14.27 -16.36 0.75
N LYS A 135 -13.22 -16.14 1.56
CA LYS A 135 -12.47 -17.22 2.22
C LYS A 135 -13.35 -18.03 3.18
N VAL A 136 -14.29 -17.37 3.86
CA VAL A 136 -15.24 -18.04 4.75
C VAL A 136 -16.22 -18.90 3.94
N THR A 137 -16.72 -18.37 2.82
CA THR A 137 -17.62 -19.08 1.91
C THR A 137 -16.96 -20.34 1.34
N LEU A 138 -15.71 -20.25 0.87
CA LEU A 138 -14.99 -21.41 0.36
C LEU A 138 -14.73 -22.47 1.44
N ARG A 139 -14.37 -22.08 2.66
CA ARG A 139 -14.21 -23.03 3.78
C ARG A 139 -15.52 -23.77 4.09
N LYS A 140 -16.65 -23.07 4.08
CA LYS A 140 -17.98 -23.71 4.26
C LYS A 140 -18.29 -24.65 3.10
N LEU A 141 -17.95 -24.27 1.87
CA LEU A 141 -18.15 -25.13 0.70
C LEU A 141 -17.31 -26.41 0.79
N TRP A 142 -16.04 -26.32 1.21
CA TRP A 142 -15.18 -27.48 1.46
C TRP A 142 -15.73 -28.39 2.55
N ALA A 143 -16.29 -27.83 3.63
CA ALA A 143 -16.91 -28.62 4.69
C ALA A 143 -18.13 -29.41 4.21
N THR A 144 -18.94 -28.83 3.31
CA THR A 144 -20.19 -29.46 2.86
C THR A 144 -20.01 -30.34 1.62
N ASN A 145 -19.14 -29.97 0.68
CA ASN A 145 -18.99 -30.62 -0.62
C ASN A 145 -17.54 -31.03 -0.93
N LYS A 146 -16.85 -31.57 0.08
CA LYS A 146 -15.44 -31.97 0.00
C LYS A 146 -15.14 -32.91 -1.18
N THR A 147 -16.00 -33.91 -1.38
CA THR A 147 -15.77 -34.99 -2.36
C THR A 147 -15.74 -34.46 -3.79
N GLN A 148 -16.73 -33.65 -4.20
CA GLN A 148 -16.77 -33.07 -5.53
C GLN A 148 -15.65 -32.03 -5.72
N LEU A 149 -15.35 -31.21 -4.70
CA LEU A 149 -14.28 -30.23 -4.80
C LEU A 149 -12.89 -30.87 -4.92
N SER A 150 -12.60 -31.91 -4.13
CA SER A 150 -11.35 -32.68 -4.27
C SER A 150 -11.25 -33.29 -5.67
N ALA A 151 -12.31 -33.94 -6.16
CA ALA A 151 -12.33 -34.51 -7.51
C ALA A 151 -12.11 -33.44 -8.60
N ALA A 152 -12.71 -32.25 -8.44
CA ALA A 152 -12.54 -31.15 -9.40
C ALA A 152 -11.12 -30.59 -9.41
N VAL A 153 -10.47 -30.47 -8.25
CA VAL A 153 -9.05 -30.05 -8.16
C VAL A 153 -8.12 -31.12 -8.74
N GLU A 154 -8.36 -32.40 -8.47
CA GLU A 154 -7.59 -33.52 -9.03
C GLU A 154 -7.73 -33.59 -10.56
N GLU A 155 -8.95 -33.42 -11.07
CA GLU A 155 -9.20 -33.38 -12.52
C GLU A 155 -8.53 -32.18 -13.18
N TRP A 156 -8.59 -31.00 -12.55
CA TRP A 156 -7.85 -29.82 -13.02
C TRP A 156 -6.34 -30.09 -13.04
N ARG A 157 -5.80 -30.68 -11.97
CA ARG A 157 -4.38 -31.06 -11.85
C ARG A 157 -3.97 -32.00 -12.98
N ARG A 158 -4.75 -33.05 -13.25
CA ARG A 158 -4.50 -33.98 -14.37
C ARG A 158 -4.50 -33.25 -15.72
N ASN A 159 -5.47 -32.36 -15.94
CA ASN A 159 -5.61 -31.61 -17.19
C ASN A 159 -4.46 -30.60 -17.41
N ILE A 160 -4.03 -29.87 -16.36
CA ILE A 160 -2.90 -28.94 -16.48
C ILE A 160 -1.59 -29.70 -16.66
N SER A 161 -1.40 -30.84 -15.99
CA SER A 161 -0.23 -31.70 -16.18
C SER A 161 -0.11 -32.20 -17.62
N ALA A 162 -1.21 -32.68 -18.20
CA ALA A 162 -1.25 -33.08 -19.62
C ALA A 162 -0.98 -31.90 -20.56
N SER A 163 -1.51 -30.71 -20.24
CA SER A 163 -1.27 -29.50 -21.03
C SER A 163 0.20 -29.05 -20.99
N MET A 164 0.84 -29.14 -19.81
CA MET A 164 2.26 -28.83 -19.63
C MET A 164 3.16 -29.83 -20.36
N ALA A 165 2.82 -31.12 -20.33
CA ALA A 165 3.57 -32.15 -21.06
C ALA A 165 3.45 -31.99 -22.59
N ALA A 166 2.29 -31.56 -23.09
CA ALA A 166 2.07 -31.37 -24.53
C ALA A 166 2.64 -30.05 -25.06
N SER A 167 2.43 -28.94 -24.35
CA SER A 167 2.86 -27.60 -24.77
C SER A 167 3.06 -26.69 -23.55
N PRO A 168 4.24 -26.76 -22.90
CA PRO A 168 4.47 -26.06 -21.62
C PRO A 168 4.42 -24.53 -21.77
N GLU A 169 4.89 -24.01 -22.91
CA GLU A 169 4.99 -22.56 -23.17
C GLU A 169 3.71 -21.93 -23.73
N SER A 170 2.62 -22.69 -23.81
CA SER A 170 1.35 -22.16 -24.29
C SER A 170 0.85 -21.04 -23.36
N PRO A 171 0.42 -19.88 -23.89
CA PRO A 171 -0.15 -18.81 -23.07
C PRO A 171 -1.39 -19.28 -22.29
N ALA A 172 -2.10 -20.29 -22.80
CA ALA A 172 -3.23 -20.90 -22.12
C ALA A 172 -2.83 -21.63 -20.82
N VAL A 173 -1.66 -22.28 -20.78
CA VAL A 173 -1.13 -22.93 -19.56
C VAL A 173 -0.84 -21.87 -18.50
N VAL A 174 -0.17 -20.79 -18.89
CA VAL A 174 0.13 -19.67 -17.98
C VAL A 174 -1.15 -19.05 -17.42
N GLU A 175 -2.16 -18.80 -18.24
CA GLU A 175 -3.43 -18.23 -17.79
C GLU A 175 -4.18 -19.17 -16.85
N LYS A 176 -4.21 -20.49 -17.14
CA LYS A 176 -4.80 -21.50 -16.24
C LYS A 176 -4.09 -21.51 -14.88
N LEU A 177 -2.76 -21.46 -14.85
CA LEU A 177 -1.98 -21.39 -13.62
C LEU A 177 -2.30 -20.12 -12.82
N ARG A 178 -2.36 -18.94 -13.46
CA ARG A 178 -2.68 -17.67 -12.79
C ARG A 178 -4.09 -17.67 -12.19
N ARG A 179 -5.09 -18.15 -12.94
CA ARG A 179 -6.47 -18.29 -12.44
C ARG A 179 -6.53 -19.21 -11.23
N PHE A 180 -5.81 -20.34 -11.29
CA PHE A 180 -5.78 -21.28 -10.17
C PHE A 180 -5.01 -20.73 -8.96
N ASN A 181 -3.95 -19.95 -9.16
CA ASN A 181 -3.22 -19.27 -8.08
C ASN A 181 -4.14 -18.38 -7.25
N ALA A 182 -5.08 -17.68 -7.90
CA ALA A 182 -6.06 -16.87 -7.20
C ALA A 182 -6.95 -17.71 -6.26
N PHE A 183 -7.30 -18.93 -6.66
CA PHE A 183 -8.06 -19.87 -5.84
C PHE A 183 -7.23 -20.45 -4.68
N VAL A 184 -6.01 -20.94 -4.94
CA VAL A 184 -5.15 -21.51 -3.88
C VAL A 184 -4.82 -20.46 -2.81
N LYS A 185 -4.64 -19.20 -3.20
CA LYS A 185 -4.39 -18.08 -2.28
C LYS A 185 -5.51 -17.87 -1.25
N VAL A 186 -6.76 -18.21 -1.58
CA VAL A 186 -7.93 -18.03 -0.72
C VAL A 186 -8.46 -19.35 -0.14
N SER A 187 -7.93 -20.49 -0.58
CA SER A 187 -8.41 -21.84 -0.23
C SER A 187 -7.24 -22.79 0.00
N ALA A 188 -6.84 -22.96 1.26
CA ALA A 188 -5.74 -23.84 1.62
C ALA A 188 -6.01 -25.32 1.27
N ASP A 189 -7.25 -25.78 1.42
CA ASP A 189 -7.67 -27.15 1.08
C ASP A 189 -7.38 -27.51 -0.40
N ALA A 190 -7.48 -26.54 -1.31
CA ALA A 190 -7.19 -26.75 -2.72
C ALA A 190 -5.69 -27.03 -2.94
N GLY A 191 -4.82 -26.29 -2.25
CA GLY A 191 -3.38 -26.50 -2.31
C GLY A 191 -2.96 -27.82 -1.66
N LEU A 192 -3.64 -28.26 -0.59
CA LEU A 192 -3.44 -29.59 -0.01
C LEU A 192 -3.71 -30.71 -1.02
N VAL A 193 -4.84 -30.65 -1.73
CA VAL A 193 -5.18 -31.63 -2.77
C VAL A 193 -4.15 -31.60 -3.91
N LEU A 194 -3.70 -30.40 -4.33
CA LEU A 194 -2.64 -30.28 -5.34
C LEU A 194 -1.33 -30.93 -4.91
N MET A 195 -0.91 -30.73 -3.66
CA MET A 195 0.35 -31.23 -3.11
C MET A 195 0.24 -32.65 -2.55
N THR A 196 -0.87 -33.36 -2.81
CA THR A 196 -0.99 -34.77 -2.46
C THR A 196 -0.14 -35.61 -3.41
N GLY A 197 0.92 -36.24 -2.90
CA GLY A 197 1.92 -36.95 -3.72
C GLY A 197 3.01 -36.02 -4.31
N SER A 198 4.14 -36.58 -4.73
CA SER A 198 5.29 -35.83 -5.27
C SER A 198 5.30 -35.67 -6.79
N ASP A 199 4.49 -36.45 -7.51
CA ASP A 199 4.45 -36.53 -8.98
C ASP A 199 4.14 -35.18 -9.65
N TYR A 200 3.27 -34.37 -9.03
CA TYR A 200 2.99 -33.03 -9.54
C TYR A 200 4.16 -32.06 -9.32
N LEU A 201 4.79 -32.12 -8.16
CA LEU A 201 5.98 -31.31 -7.86
C LEU A 201 7.14 -31.68 -8.80
N GLU A 202 7.34 -32.96 -9.06
CA GLU A 202 8.29 -33.48 -10.04
C GLU A 202 8.06 -32.87 -11.42
N LEU A 203 6.82 -32.91 -11.91
CA LEU A 203 6.45 -32.32 -13.20
C LEU A 203 6.70 -30.81 -13.26
N LEU A 204 6.41 -30.06 -12.17
CA LEU A 204 6.67 -28.62 -12.10
C LEU A 204 8.18 -28.32 -12.17
N ILE A 205 9.01 -29.11 -11.47
CA ILE A 205 10.47 -28.98 -11.50
C ILE A 205 11.01 -29.28 -12.91
N GLU A 206 10.51 -30.34 -13.55
CA GLU A 206 10.88 -30.71 -14.92
C GLU A 206 10.49 -29.61 -15.93
N THR A 207 9.24 -29.16 -15.87
CA THR A 207 8.70 -28.11 -16.75
C THR A 207 9.49 -26.81 -16.60
N TYR A 208 9.84 -26.42 -15.37
CA TYR A 208 10.65 -25.22 -15.10
C TYR A 208 12.07 -25.35 -15.69
N SER A 209 12.65 -26.55 -15.63
CA SER A 209 14.01 -26.86 -16.06
C SER A 209 14.13 -27.13 -17.56
N SER A 210 13.01 -27.17 -18.28
CA SER A 210 12.98 -27.36 -19.73
C SER A 210 13.78 -26.26 -20.43
N LYS A 211 14.59 -26.67 -21.41
CA LYS A 211 15.53 -25.80 -22.13
C LYS A 211 14.74 -24.94 -23.11
N SER A 212 14.37 -23.75 -22.67
CA SER A 212 13.88 -22.71 -23.55
C SER A 212 14.32 -21.34 -23.04
N ASP A 213 14.93 -20.59 -23.94
CA ASP A 213 15.38 -19.20 -23.72
C ASP A 213 14.36 -18.20 -24.29
N ALA A 214 13.18 -18.67 -24.69
CA ALA A 214 12.13 -17.83 -25.22
C ALA A 214 11.55 -16.90 -24.12
N PRO A 215 11.08 -15.68 -24.48
CA PRO A 215 10.42 -14.79 -23.52
C PRO A 215 9.17 -15.42 -22.88
N SER A 216 8.49 -16.32 -23.60
CA SER A 216 7.40 -17.18 -23.09
C SER A 216 7.84 -18.04 -21.91
N ALA A 217 9.06 -18.57 -21.94
CA ALA A 217 9.62 -19.40 -20.88
C ALA A 217 9.85 -18.60 -19.58
N ALA A 218 10.26 -17.33 -19.67
CA ALA A 218 10.40 -16.47 -18.49
C ALA A 218 9.05 -16.19 -17.81
N VAL A 219 8.00 -15.95 -18.61
CA VAL A 219 6.63 -15.76 -18.12
C VAL A 219 6.10 -17.02 -17.45
N LEU A 220 6.35 -18.19 -18.05
CA LEU A 220 5.99 -19.48 -17.48
C LEU A 220 6.74 -19.76 -16.17
N ARG A 221 8.06 -19.56 -16.12
CA ARG A 221 8.88 -19.74 -14.91
C ARG A 221 8.38 -18.88 -13.75
N LYS A 222 7.98 -17.64 -14.03
CA LYS A 222 7.35 -16.76 -13.02
C LYS A 222 6.01 -17.34 -12.54
N ALA A 223 5.13 -17.75 -13.45
CA ALA A 223 3.84 -18.33 -13.10
C ALA A 223 3.98 -19.64 -12.28
N LEU A 224 4.95 -20.49 -12.63
CA LEU A 224 5.29 -21.71 -11.89
C LEU A 224 5.84 -21.39 -10.49
N THR A 225 6.71 -20.39 -10.38
CA THR A 225 7.26 -19.94 -9.08
C THR A 225 6.15 -19.44 -8.16
N GLU A 226 5.22 -18.64 -8.70
CA GLU A 226 4.04 -18.18 -7.95
C GLU A 226 3.11 -19.34 -7.58
N HIS A 227 2.91 -20.29 -8.50
CA HIS A 227 2.06 -21.45 -8.27
C HIS A 227 2.59 -22.35 -7.15
N ILE A 228 3.88 -22.68 -7.17
CA ILE A 228 4.48 -23.49 -6.12
C ILE A 228 4.55 -22.74 -4.79
N PHE A 229 4.77 -21.42 -4.81
CA PHE A 229 4.72 -20.58 -3.61
C PHE A 229 3.38 -20.69 -2.90
N TYR A 230 2.26 -20.48 -3.60
CA TYR A 230 0.93 -20.58 -2.99
C TYR A 230 0.58 -22.02 -2.60
N SER A 231 0.99 -23.01 -3.39
CA SER A 231 0.71 -24.42 -3.12
C SER A 231 1.42 -24.91 -1.86
N LEU A 232 2.71 -24.62 -1.69
CA LEU A 232 3.44 -24.97 -0.46
C LEU A 232 2.97 -24.15 0.74
N ARG A 233 2.65 -22.88 0.53
CA ARG A 233 2.08 -22.01 1.58
C ARG A 233 0.75 -22.54 2.11
N SER A 234 -0.05 -23.21 1.28
CA SER A 234 -1.31 -23.82 1.73
C SER A 234 -1.16 -24.91 2.80
N LEU A 235 0.03 -25.51 2.90
CA LEU A 235 0.35 -26.58 3.86
C LEU A 235 0.84 -26.05 5.22
N MET A 236 1.08 -24.75 5.31
CA MET A 236 1.57 -24.05 6.51
C MET A 236 0.46 -23.91 7.57
N SER A 237 0.84 -23.44 8.77
CA SER A 237 -0.08 -23.29 9.92
C SER A 237 -1.23 -22.31 9.70
N ASP A 238 -1.07 -21.33 8.80
CA ASP A 238 -2.10 -20.39 8.38
C ASP A 238 -3.08 -20.97 7.34
N GLY A 239 -2.83 -22.20 6.87
CA GLY A 239 -3.64 -22.92 5.90
C GLY A 239 -4.26 -24.20 6.46
N SER A 240 -3.86 -25.34 5.88
CA SER A 240 -4.42 -26.67 6.18
C SER A 240 -3.63 -27.44 7.26
N GLN A 241 -2.49 -26.91 7.72
CA GLN A 241 -1.67 -27.46 8.81
C GLN A 241 -1.12 -28.87 8.55
N HIS A 242 -0.27 -29.01 7.52
CA HIS A 242 0.39 -30.28 7.18
C HIS A 242 1.93 -30.13 7.14
N PRO A 243 2.57 -29.86 8.29
CA PRO A 243 4.01 -29.57 8.35
C PRO A 243 4.87 -30.74 7.89
N SER A 244 4.49 -31.99 8.16
CA SER A 244 5.26 -33.16 7.71
C SER A 244 5.30 -33.26 6.17
N LEU A 245 4.13 -33.12 5.52
CA LEU A 245 4.02 -33.13 4.06
C LEU A 245 4.80 -31.97 3.44
N LEU A 246 4.69 -30.77 4.04
CA LEU A 246 5.45 -29.60 3.61
C LEU A 246 6.96 -29.85 3.68
N LEU A 247 7.46 -30.37 4.80
CA LEU A 247 8.87 -30.69 4.96
C LEU A 247 9.32 -31.71 3.93
N ASP A 248 8.58 -32.79 3.72
CA ASP A 248 8.94 -33.82 2.74
C ASP A 248 9.05 -33.24 1.32
N HIS A 249 8.10 -32.39 0.92
CA HIS A 249 8.17 -31.65 -0.35
C HIS A 249 9.36 -30.71 -0.46
N LEU A 250 9.70 -30.00 0.63
CA LEU A 250 10.84 -29.07 0.63
C LEU A 250 12.18 -29.80 0.58
N TYR A 251 12.32 -30.94 1.27
CA TYR A 251 13.51 -31.79 1.14
C TYR A 251 13.66 -32.31 -0.29
N PHE A 252 12.56 -32.78 -0.88
CA PHE A 252 12.54 -33.25 -2.26
C PHE A 252 12.90 -32.13 -3.27
N LEU A 253 12.27 -30.96 -3.15
CA LEU A 253 12.55 -29.80 -4.00
C LEU A 253 14.01 -29.36 -3.87
N ARG A 254 14.56 -29.40 -2.65
CA ARG A 254 15.96 -29.05 -2.40
C ARG A 254 16.92 -30.05 -3.03
N SER A 255 16.71 -31.36 -2.82
CA SER A 255 17.58 -32.39 -3.40
C SER A 255 17.62 -32.31 -4.92
N GLU A 256 16.47 -32.10 -5.55
CA GLU A 256 16.38 -31.94 -6.99
C GLU A 256 17.03 -30.63 -7.48
N SER A 257 16.85 -29.54 -6.73
CA SER A 257 17.48 -28.25 -7.06
C SER A 257 19.00 -28.30 -6.95
N GLU A 258 19.56 -29.02 -5.96
CA GLU A 258 21.01 -29.25 -5.84
C GLU A 258 21.53 -30.14 -6.97
N ARG A 259 20.80 -31.21 -7.33
CA ARG A 259 21.15 -32.09 -8.46
C ARG A 259 21.20 -31.31 -9.78
N LEU A 260 20.19 -30.48 -10.03
CA LEU A 260 20.10 -29.65 -11.23
C LEU A 260 21.16 -28.55 -11.26
N SER A 261 21.42 -27.90 -10.12
CA SER A 261 22.47 -26.87 -10.00
C SER A 261 23.88 -27.45 -10.23
N LYS A 262 24.16 -28.67 -9.72
CA LYS A 262 25.42 -29.38 -10.01
C LYS A 262 25.56 -29.72 -11.50
N ALA A 263 24.46 -30.11 -12.16
CA ALA A 263 24.47 -30.38 -13.59
C ALA A 263 24.60 -29.11 -14.44
N LYS A 264 24.03 -27.98 -14.00
CA LYS A 264 24.00 -26.70 -14.72
C LYS A 264 24.06 -25.52 -13.73
N PRO A 265 25.26 -25.04 -13.36
CA PRO A 265 25.42 -24.04 -12.30
C PRO A 265 24.94 -22.63 -12.66
N SER A 266 24.84 -22.31 -13.96
CA SER A 266 24.46 -20.97 -14.45
C SER A 266 22.95 -20.76 -14.67
N LEU A 267 22.13 -21.81 -14.49
CA LEU A 267 20.69 -21.72 -14.75
C LEU A 267 19.89 -21.71 -13.44
N PRO A 268 18.87 -20.84 -13.33
CA PRO A 268 17.98 -20.86 -12.17
C PRO A 268 17.19 -22.16 -12.14
N THR A 269 17.01 -22.72 -10.95
CA THR A 269 16.10 -23.85 -10.66
C THR A 269 14.81 -23.35 -10.03
N LEU A 270 13.74 -24.18 -10.02
CA LEU A 270 12.48 -23.83 -9.36
C LEU A 270 12.69 -23.51 -7.87
N GLY A 271 13.50 -24.30 -7.17
CA GLY A 271 13.83 -24.06 -5.76
C GLY A 271 14.61 -22.75 -5.55
N SER A 272 15.58 -22.43 -6.42
CA SER A 272 16.30 -21.16 -6.33
C SER A 272 15.38 -19.96 -6.56
N SER A 273 14.45 -20.06 -7.51
CA SER A 273 13.46 -19.02 -7.80
C SER A 273 12.50 -18.82 -6.64
N LEU A 274 11.99 -19.91 -6.07
CA LEU A 274 11.11 -19.86 -4.89
C LEU A 274 11.78 -19.13 -3.73
N VAL A 275 13.04 -19.46 -3.43
CA VAL A 275 13.76 -18.93 -2.27
C VAL A 275 14.32 -17.51 -2.49
N CYS A 276 14.76 -17.19 -3.71
CA CYS A 276 15.36 -15.88 -4.00
C CYS A 276 14.34 -14.82 -4.41
N SER A 277 13.30 -15.21 -5.16
CA SER A 277 12.36 -14.27 -5.81
C SER A 277 11.06 -14.06 -5.03
N THR A 278 10.81 -14.82 -3.95
CA THR A 278 9.57 -14.73 -3.15
C THR A 278 9.84 -14.53 -1.66
N SER A 279 8.79 -14.23 -0.88
CA SER A 279 8.84 -14.15 0.58
C SER A 279 8.72 -15.51 1.28
N PHE A 280 8.86 -16.64 0.56
CA PHE A 280 8.63 -17.99 1.09
C PHE A 280 9.38 -18.27 2.39
N LEU A 281 10.70 -18.00 2.43
CA LEU A 281 11.51 -18.23 3.63
C LEU A 281 11.03 -17.42 4.83
N ARG A 282 10.55 -16.19 4.61
CA ARG A 282 10.02 -15.36 5.68
C ARG A 282 8.79 -16.02 6.30
N HIS A 283 7.86 -16.49 5.47
CA HIS A 283 6.68 -17.20 5.96
C HIS A 283 7.09 -18.49 6.68
N LEU A 284 8.02 -19.26 6.12
CA LEU A 284 8.47 -20.52 6.71
C LEU A 284 9.11 -20.31 8.09
N ALA A 285 9.86 -19.22 8.24
CA ALA A 285 10.49 -18.82 9.50
C ALA A 285 9.52 -18.16 10.50
N THR A 286 8.27 -17.89 10.13
CA THR A 286 7.20 -17.44 11.05
C THR A 286 6.22 -18.54 11.42
N ASP A 287 6.38 -19.74 10.86
CA ASP A 287 5.46 -20.86 11.08
C ASP A 287 5.88 -21.69 12.31
N ASP A 288 5.13 -21.57 13.39
CA ASP A 288 5.38 -22.27 14.66
C ASP A 288 5.48 -23.79 14.50
N ALA A 289 4.68 -24.39 13.60
CA ALA A 289 4.69 -25.84 13.36
C ALA A 289 5.99 -26.32 12.70
N ILE A 290 6.68 -25.42 11.99
CA ILE A 290 7.96 -25.71 11.34
C ILE A 290 9.12 -25.36 12.27
N ILE A 291 9.07 -24.22 12.95
CA ILE A 291 10.12 -23.75 13.86
C ILE A 291 10.24 -24.65 15.09
N SER A 292 9.12 -25.16 15.63
CA SER A 292 9.15 -26.09 16.76
C SER A 292 9.85 -27.41 16.43
N ASN A 293 9.97 -27.75 15.15
CA ASN A 293 10.62 -28.97 14.70
C ASN A 293 12.11 -28.72 14.36
N LYS A 294 13.02 -29.45 15.01
CA LYS A 294 14.47 -29.40 14.70
C LYS A 294 14.76 -29.68 13.22
N ARG A 295 13.98 -30.57 12.59
CA ARG A 295 14.06 -30.86 11.14
C ARG A 295 13.73 -29.62 10.31
N GLY A 296 12.73 -28.85 10.73
CA GLY A 296 12.31 -27.62 10.07
C GLY A 296 13.33 -26.49 10.22
N GLN A 297 13.87 -26.28 11.43
CA GLN A 297 14.92 -25.29 11.68
C GLN A 297 16.16 -25.52 10.81
N GLY A 298 16.71 -26.75 10.83
CA GLY A 298 17.88 -27.08 10.01
C GLY A 298 17.62 -26.95 8.51
N LEU A 299 16.38 -27.17 8.07
CA LEU A 299 15.98 -26.92 6.69
C LEU A 299 15.94 -25.43 6.36
N ILE A 300 15.39 -24.57 7.22
CA ILE A 300 15.37 -23.11 7.03
C ILE A 300 16.79 -22.58 6.90
N ASP A 301 17.69 -22.96 7.80
CA ASP A 301 19.11 -22.54 7.76
C ASP A 301 19.76 -22.94 6.43
N SER A 302 19.53 -24.19 6.04
CA SER A 302 20.08 -24.72 4.80
C SER A 302 19.54 -24.05 3.53
N LEU A 303 18.26 -23.68 3.52
CA LEU A 303 17.66 -22.92 2.42
C LEU A 303 18.14 -21.47 2.43
N GLY A 304 18.46 -20.91 3.62
CA GLY A 304 19.11 -19.61 3.77
C GLY A 304 20.49 -19.58 3.13
N VAL A 305 21.33 -20.58 3.40
CA VAL A 305 22.64 -20.73 2.73
C VAL A 305 22.47 -20.93 1.23
N TYR A 306 21.52 -21.78 0.82
CA TYR A 306 21.21 -22.00 -0.59
C TYR A 306 20.78 -20.70 -1.30
N ARG A 307 19.99 -19.84 -0.63
CA ARG A 307 19.63 -18.51 -1.14
C ARG A 307 20.85 -17.66 -1.42
N GLN A 308 21.76 -17.56 -0.45
CA GLN A 308 22.96 -16.73 -0.56
C GLN A 308 23.80 -17.11 -1.79
N HIS A 309 23.96 -18.41 -2.04
CA HIS A 309 24.71 -18.92 -3.19
C HIS A 309 24.03 -18.66 -4.55
N ASN A 310 22.70 -18.54 -4.58
CA ASN A 310 21.95 -18.43 -5.84
C ASN A 310 21.41 -17.01 -6.13
N LEU A 311 21.64 -16.04 -5.24
CA LEU A 311 21.18 -14.65 -5.41
C LEU A 311 21.61 -14.03 -6.75
N GLN A 312 22.82 -14.35 -7.22
CA GLN A 312 23.36 -13.85 -8.50
C GLN A 312 22.53 -14.27 -9.72
N LEU A 313 21.77 -15.37 -9.64
CA LEU A 313 20.93 -15.88 -10.72
C LEU A 313 19.56 -15.17 -10.79
N HIS A 314 19.20 -14.41 -9.76
CA HIS A 314 17.90 -13.77 -9.60
C HIS A 314 18.09 -12.27 -9.32
N PRO A 315 18.39 -11.46 -10.36
CA PRO A 315 18.59 -10.03 -10.17
C PRO A 315 17.33 -9.41 -9.54
N PRO A 316 17.48 -8.56 -8.51
CA PRO A 316 16.34 -7.99 -7.81
C PRO A 316 15.47 -7.22 -8.81
N VAL A 317 14.16 -7.48 -8.78
CA VAL A 317 13.18 -6.65 -9.49
C VAL A 317 13.29 -5.26 -8.87
N THR A 318 14.03 -4.37 -9.51
CA THR A 318 14.19 -3.00 -9.03
C THR A 318 12.79 -2.41 -8.89
N PRO A 319 12.40 -1.91 -7.71
CA PRO A 319 11.10 -1.26 -7.58
C PRO A 319 11.06 -0.16 -8.63
N ARG A 320 10.02 -0.17 -9.48
CA ARG A 320 9.72 0.94 -10.38
C ARG A 320 9.68 2.19 -9.51
N LYS A 321 10.75 2.98 -9.53
CA LYS A 321 10.80 4.25 -8.84
C LYS A 321 9.64 5.05 -9.40
N ARG A 322 8.67 5.40 -8.56
CA ARG A 322 7.69 6.44 -8.89
C ARG A 322 8.52 7.62 -9.40
N PRO A 323 8.20 8.22 -10.56
CA PRO A 323 8.94 9.36 -11.04
C PRO A 323 8.94 10.41 -9.93
N SER A 324 10.11 10.67 -9.35
CA SER A 324 10.27 11.73 -8.37
C SER A 324 9.78 13.01 -9.02
N ALA A 325 8.92 13.74 -8.32
CA ALA A 325 8.44 15.04 -8.76
C ALA A 325 9.61 15.86 -9.31
N LYS A 326 9.38 16.45 -10.48
CA LYS A 326 10.35 17.27 -11.21
C LYS A 326 10.90 18.35 -10.26
N GLY A 327 12.22 18.36 -10.08
CA GLY A 327 12.94 19.39 -9.35
C GLY A 327 13.82 18.82 -8.25
N LYS A 328 15.12 18.75 -8.55
CA LYS A 328 16.24 18.46 -7.63
C LYS A 328 16.44 16.97 -7.29
N ALA A 329 17.15 16.27 -8.18
CA ALA A 329 17.91 15.09 -7.79
C ALA A 329 19.35 15.21 -8.32
N LYS A 330 20.32 14.99 -7.43
CA LYS A 330 21.73 14.72 -7.77
C LYS A 330 21.80 13.38 -8.52
N ALA A 331 22.51 13.36 -9.65
CA ALA A 331 22.77 12.13 -10.40
C ALA A 331 23.56 11.13 -9.55
N LYS A 332 23.15 9.86 -9.56
CA LYS A 332 23.87 8.75 -8.94
C LYS A 332 24.43 7.91 -10.07
N ALA A 333 25.75 7.95 -10.22
CA ALA A 333 26.49 7.37 -11.32
C ALA A 333 26.37 5.84 -11.37
N LEU A 334 26.22 5.31 -12.58
CA LEU A 334 26.42 3.90 -12.91
C LEU A 334 27.92 3.53 -12.82
N PRO A 335 28.30 2.27 -12.55
CA PRO A 335 29.72 1.88 -12.43
C PRO A 335 30.57 2.13 -13.68
N GLU A 336 29.96 2.14 -14.89
CA GLU A 336 30.67 2.47 -16.14
C GLU A 336 30.82 3.98 -16.35
N GLU A 337 29.90 4.82 -15.83
CA GLU A 337 30.00 6.28 -15.94
C GLU A 337 31.17 6.85 -15.12
N HIS A 338 31.54 6.21 -14.00
CA HIS A 338 32.67 6.64 -13.18
C HIS A 338 33.99 6.62 -13.97
N MET A 339 34.19 5.65 -14.87
CA MET A 339 35.42 5.55 -15.67
C MET A 339 35.49 6.66 -16.73
N HIS A 340 34.35 7.04 -17.31
CA HIS A 340 34.27 8.13 -18.29
C HIS A 340 34.40 9.52 -17.67
N MET A 341 33.94 9.73 -16.43
CA MET A 341 34.09 11.03 -15.76
C MET A 341 35.55 11.40 -15.48
N HIS A 342 36.38 10.44 -15.08
CA HIS A 342 37.80 10.68 -14.85
C HIS A 342 38.53 11.02 -16.15
N LYS A 343 38.29 10.26 -17.23
CA LYS A 343 38.86 10.56 -18.56
C LYS A 343 38.38 11.88 -19.12
N ALA A 344 37.09 12.23 -18.96
CA ALA A 344 36.56 13.53 -19.37
C ALA A 344 37.23 14.70 -18.63
N SER A 345 37.50 14.55 -17.34
CA SER A 345 38.24 15.56 -16.55
C SER A 345 39.68 15.71 -17.03
N GLN A 346 40.37 14.62 -17.34
CA GLN A 346 41.76 14.63 -17.83
C GLN A 346 41.86 15.24 -19.24
N ILE A 347 40.92 14.88 -20.13
CA ILE A 347 40.83 15.49 -21.46
C ILE A 347 40.61 16.99 -21.34
N SER A 348 39.71 17.43 -20.45
CA SER A 348 39.44 18.85 -20.23
C SER A 348 40.67 19.61 -19.71
N GLN A 349 41.52 18.99 -18.88
CA GLN A 349 42.75 19.61 -18.38
C GLN A 349 43.79 19.80 -19.49
N ILE A 350 43.95 18.80 -20.37
CA ILE A 350 44.87 18.90 -21.51
C ILE A 350 44.36 19.92 -22.54
N HIS A 351 43.05 19.97 -22.74
CA HIS A 351 42.39 20.91 -23.66
C HIS A 351 42.43 22.37 -23.17
N ASP A 352 42.57 22.61 -21.87
CA ASP A 352 42.76 23.97 -21.31
C ASP A 352 44.10 24.58 -21.76
N LEU A 353 45.12 23.74 -21.98
CA LEU A 353 46.44 24.15 -22.48
C LEU A 353 46.57 24.04 -24.01
N PHE A 354 45.89 23.07 -24.62
CA PHE A 354 45.94 22.79 -26.05
C PHE A 354 44.53 22.68 -26.66
N PRO A 355 43.83 23.81 -26.87
CA PRO A 355 42.43 23.82 -27.30
C PRO A 355 42.22 23.36 -28.75
N ASP A 356 43.27 23.29 -29.56
CA ASP A 356 43.19 22.88 -30.97
C ASP A 356 43.29 21.36 -31.15
N LEU A 357 43.51 20.59 -30.08
CA LEU A 357 43.69 19.14 -30.14
C LEU A 357 42.35 18.40 -30.09
N PRO A 358 42.11 17.43 -31.00
CA PRO A 358 40.87 16.67 -30.98
C PRO A 358 40.86 15.68 -29.79
N ASN A 359 39.73 15.59 -29.08
CA ASN A 359 39.57 14.74 -27.89
C ASN A 359 40.02 13.28 -28.09
N ARG A 360 39.79 12.72 -29.28
CA ARG A 360 40.22 11.36 -29.65
C ARG A 360 41.74 11.16 -29.62
N TYR A 361 42.50 12.20 -29.98
CA TYR A 361 43.96 12.17 -29.99
C TYR A 361 44.50 12.31 -28.56
N ILE A 362 43.87 13.15 -27.74
CA ILE A 362 44.19 13.28 -26.31
C ILE A 362 43.95 11.96 -25.58
N MET A 363 42.87 11.24 -25.90
CA MET A 363 42.61 9.90 -25.35
C MET A 363 43.67 8.87 -25.75
N ALA A 364 44.09 8.86 -27.01
CA ALA A 364 45.15 7.93 -27.46
C ALA A 364 46.49 8.20 -26.76
N LEU A 365 46.79 9.48 -26.47
CA LEU A 365 47.95 9.86 -25.67
C LEU A 365 47.80 9.44 -24.20
N LEU A 366 46.63 9.68 -23.58
CA LEU A 366 46.36 9.24 -22.21
C LEU A 366 46.45 7.72 -22.08
N ASP A 367 45.92 6.95 -23.04
CA ASP A 367 46.02 5.49 -23.03
C ASP A 367 47.48 5.01 -23.18
N HIS A 368 48.32 5.72 -23.94
CA HIS A 368 49.75 5.40 -24.10
C HIS A 368 50.59 5.73 -22.86
N PHE A 369 50.28 6.85 -22.19
CA PHE A 369 50.99 7.32 -20.99
C PHE A 369 50.33 6.88 -19.68
N GLY A 370 49.36 5.96 -19.71
CA GLY A 370 48.76 5.36 -18.51
C GLY A 370 47.87 6.31 -17.71
N ASP A 371 47.06 7.12 -18.39
CA ASP A 371 46.18 8.15 -17.84
C ASP A 371 46.90 9.27 -17.04
N ASP A 372 48.20 9.50 -17.30
CA ASP A 372 48.98 10.59 -16.70
C ASP A 372 48.94 11.87 -17.58
N THR A 373 48.27 12.92 -17.09
CA THR A 373 48.12 14.19 -17.80
C THR A 373 49.43 14.96 -17.93
N GLU A 374 50.29 14.92 -16.90
CA GLU A 374 51.55 15.67 -16.89
C GLU A 374 52.55 15.09 -17.87
N ALA A 375 52.61 13.75 -17.96
CA ALA A 375 53.42 13.06 -18.94
C ALA A 375 52.96 13.37 -20.38
N VAL A 376 51.65 13.44 -20.63
CA VAL A 376 51.10 13.82 -21.95
C VAL A 376 51.42 15.28 -22.29
N ILE A 377 51.31 16.20 -21.34
CA ILE A 377 51.62 17.62 -21.54
C ILE A 377 53.12 17.81 -21.78
N ALA A 378 53.98 17.18 -20.97
CA ALA A 378 55.42 17.21 -21.15
C ALA A 378 55.84 16.61 -22.50
N ALA A 379 55.23 15.47 -22.88
CA ALA A 379 55.53 14.83 -24.14
C ALA A 379 55.11 15.69 -25.36
N ARG A 380 54.08 16.51 -25.20
CA ARG A 380 53.65 17.44 -26.25
C ARG A 380 54.55 18.67 -26.39
N LEU A 381 55.20 19.08 -25.31
CA LEU A 381 56.13 20.22 -25.30
C LEU A 381 57.53 19.83 -25.78
N GLU A 382 57.92 18.56 -25.65
CA GLU A 382 59.23 18.04 -26.07
C GLU A 382 59.11 17.15 -27.33
N PRO A 383 59.56 17.60 -28.51
CA PRO A 383 59.28 16.95 -29.80
C PRO A 383 59.89 15.55 -29.99
N ASP A 384 60.87 15.16 -29.16
CA ASP A 384 61.57 13.88 -29.28
C ASP A 384 60.94 12.74 -28.46
N SER A 385 59.90 13.04 -27.67
CA SER A 385 59.32 12.10 -26.70
C SER A 385 58.00 11.44 -27.14
N LEU A 386 57.42 11.90 -28.25
CA LEU A 386 56.18 11.36 -28.82
C LEU A 386 56.44 10.13 -29.70
N PRO A 387 55.68 9.03 -29.53
CA PRO A 387 55.77 7.87 -30.40
C PRO A 387 55.54 8.23 -31.88
N PRO A 388 56.26 7.61 -32.84
CA PRO A 388 56.20 7.98 -34.26
C PRO A 388 54.80 7.83 -34.89
N HIS A 389 53.90 7.07 -34.27
CA HIS A 389 52.52 6.87 -34.70
C HIS A 389 51.53 7.93 -34.14
N LEU A 390 51.99 8.85 -33.28
CA LEU A 390 51.20 9.90 -32.64
C LEU A 390 51.81 11.30 -32.83
N GLN A 391 52.79 11.47 -33.72
CA GLN A 391 53.42 12.79 -33.96
C GLN A 391 52.45 13.78 -34.64
N ASP A 392 51.68 13.30 -35.62
CA ASP A 392 50.72 14.12 -36.36
C ASP A 392 49.29 13.99 -35.82
N ALA A 393 48.83 15.03 -35.12
CA ALA A 393 47.50 15.11 -34.53
C ALA A 393 46.36 15.14 -35.58
N THR A 394 46.66 15.55 -36.81
CA THR A 394 45.70 15.66 -37.92
C THR A 394 45.43 14.36 -38.67
N GLU A 395 46.36 13.38 -38.64
CA GLU A 395 46.23 12.11 -39.37
C GLU A 395 45.66 10.95 -38.53
N TYR A 396 45.45 11.15 -37.22
CA TYR A 396 45.00 10.08 -36.34
C TYR A 396 43.56 9.61 -36.64
N GLN A 397 43.42 8.46 -37.31
CA GLN A 397 42.19 7.73 -37.60
C GLN A 397 42.05 6.48 -36.70
N GLY A 398 41.74 6.67 -35.41
CA GLY A 398 41.41 5.59 -34.48
C GLY A 398 39.95 5.08 -34.62
N PRO A 399 39.62 3.89 -34.11
CA PRO A 399 38.26 3.34 -34.13
C PRO A 399 37.27 4.22 -33.33
N SER A 400 36.04 4.34 -33.84
CA SER A 400 34.99 5.21 -33.28
C SER A 400 34.51 4.73 -31.91
N VAL A 401 34.59 5.61 -30.91
CA VAL A 401 33.89 5.46 -29.62
C VAL A 401 33.01 6.68 -29.44
N ASP A 402 31.69 6.47 -29.35
CA ASP A 402 30.69 7.53 -29.16
C ASP A 402 30.81 8.08 -27.72
N ILE A 403 31.62 9.13 -27.55
CA ILE A 403 31.64 9.95 -26.34
C ILE A 403 31.00 11.29 -26.72
N ASP A 404 29.70 11.42 -26.46
CA ASP A 404 28.96 12.69 -26.52
C ASP A 404 29.43 13.60 -25.38
N GLY A 405 30.62 14.18 -25.55
CA GLY A 405 31.05 15.39 -24.84
C GLY A 405 30.73 16.61 -25.70
N PRO A 406 30.35 17.77 -25.12
CA PRO A 406 30.05 18.96 -25.90
C PRO A 406 31.27 19.38 -26.72
N SER A 407 31.17 19.28 -28.04
CA SER A 407 32.14 19.86 -28.95
C SER A 407 32.13 21.37 -28.78
N HIS A 408 33.23 21.95 -28.29
CA HIS A 408 33.41 23.40 -28.26
C HIS A 408 33.71 23.92 -29.67
N ASP A 409 32.68 23.98 -30.51
CA ASP A 409 32.70 24.77 -31.73
C ASP A 409 32.55 26.25 -31.33
N LEU A 410 33.57 27.07 -31.59
CA LEU A 410 33.57 28.50 -31.31
C LEU A 410 32.90 29.32 -32.43
N ALA A 411 32.25 28.67 -33.39
CA ALA A 411 31.40 29.37 -34.35
C ALA A 411 30.11 29.89 -33.65
N PRO A 412 29.73 31.16 -33.83
CA PRO A 412 28.45 31.66 -33.33
C PRO A 412 27.31 30.98 -34.11
N HIS A 413 26.74 29.92 -33.54
CA HIS A 413 25.57 29.28 -34.11
C HIS A 413 24.37 30.24 -34.08
N SER A 414 23.66 30.33 -35.20
CA SER A 414 22.38 31.03 -35.30
C SER A 414 21.43 30.58 -34.19
N THR A 415 20.85 31.54 -33.49
CA THR A 415 19.86 31.33 -32.44
C THR A 415 18.82 30.28 -32.87
N PRO A 416 18.65 29.17 -32.12
CA PRO A 416 17.62 28.18 -32.42
C PRO A 416 16.23 28.83 -32.32
N PRO A 417 15.25 28.40 -33.14
CA PRO A 417 13.92 29.00 -33.15
C PRO A 417 13.28 28.85 -31.77
N LEU A 418 12.71 29.95 -31.27
CA LEU A 418 11.96 30.00 -30.02
C LEU A 418 10.94 28.87 -29.98
N LEU A 419 10.98 28.07 -28.91
CA LEU A 419 9.99 27.04 -28.64
C LEU A 419 8.57 27.64 -28.73
N PRO A 420 7.58 26.94 -29.30
CA PRO A 420 6.24 27.46 -29.43
C PRO A 420 5.69 27.85 -28.06
N HIS A 421 5.23 29.10 -27.95
CA HIS A 421 4.61 29.64 -26.75
C HIS A 421 3.42 28.74 -26.38
N ARG A 422 3.35 28.30 -25.12
CA ARG A 422 2.25 27.46 -24.64
C ARG A 422 0.97 28.29 -24.69
N ARG A 423 0.07 27.95 -25.61
CA ARG A 423 -1.20 28.64 -25.75
C ARG A 423 -2.19 28.15 -24.71
N ASN A 424 -2.75 29.07 -23.91
CA ASN A 424 -3.88 28.78 -23.03
C ASN A 424 -5.18 28.66 -23.86
N VAL A 425 -6.23 28.05 -23.30
CA VAL A 425 -7.56 27.89 -23.94
C VAL A 425 -8.22 29.25 -24.22
N PHE A 426 -7.78 30.30 -23.51
CA PHE A 426 -8.26 31.67 -23.65
C PHE A 426 -7.35 32.54 -24.55
N ASP A 427 -6.26 31.97 -25.12
CA ASP A 427 -5.34 32.74 -25.97
C ASP A 427 -5.95 32.99 -27.35
N GLY A 428 -6.20 34.26 -27.65
CA GLY A 428 -6.81 34.73 -28.89
C GLY A 428 -8.34 34.85 -28.85
N ASP A 429 -8.97 34.81 -27.69
CA ASP A 429 -10.39 35.18 -27.56
C ASP A 429 -10.61 36.71 -27.60
N ASP A 430 -11.86 37.16 -27.66
CA ASP A 430 -12.19 38.59 -27.72
C ASP A 430 -11.71 39.37 -26.48
N PHE A 431 -11.51 38.68 -25.35
CA PHE A 431 -11.02 39.27 -24.10
C PHE A 431 -9.49 39.47 -24.16
N ASP A 432 -8.75 38.45 -24.60
CA ASP A 432 -7.30 38.46 -24.81
C ASP A 432 -6.89 39.43 -25.92
N GLN A 433 -7.70 39.55 -26.98
CA GLN A 433 -7.51 40.53 -28.05
C GLN A 433 -7.96 41.95 -27.67
N LEU A 434 -8.47 42.17 -26.44
CA LEU A 434 -9.00 43.46 -25.95
C LEU A 434 -10.12 44.04 -26.84
N ARG A 435 -10.89 43.18 -27.51
CA ARG A 435 -11.99 43.55 -28.42
C ARG A 435 -13.37 43.52 -27.75
N ILE A 436 -13.40 43.48 -26.43
CA ILE A 436 -14.64 43.48 -25.66
C ILE A 436 -15.17 44.90 -25.46
N SER A 437 -16.46 45.08 -25.74
CA SER A 437 -17.18 46.31 -25.43
C SER A 437 -17.18 46.59 -23.92
N PRO A 438 -16.98 47.84 -23.48
CA PRO A 438 -16.91 48.18 -22.05
C PRO A 438 -18.17 47.80 -21.26
N ASP A 439 -19.31 47.64 -21.93
CA ASP A 439 -20.58 47.22 -21.32
C ASP A 439 -20.59 45.76 -20.85
N ARG A 440 -19.70 44.92 -21.42
CA ARG A 440 -19.50 43.51 -21.04
C ARG A 440 -18.35 43.34 -20.04
N LEU A 441 -17.57 44.40 -19.79
CA LEU A 441 -16.43 44.38 -18.87
C LEU A 441 -16.85 44.93 -17.51
N HIS A 442 -17.14 44.04 -16.56
CA HIS A 442 -17.44 44.45 -15.19
C HIS A 442 -16.17 44.41 -14.33
N LYS A 443 -15.85 45.54 -13.69
CA LYS A 443 -14.77 45.64 -12.70
C LYS A 443 -15.38 45.80 -11.32
N GLY A 444 -15.20 44.79 -10.45
CA GLY A 444 -15.65 44.82 -9.06
C GLY A 444 -16.86 43.93 -8.74
N ARG A 445 -17.30 43.98 -7.48
CA ARG A 445 -18.46 43.22 -6.95
C ARG A 445 -19.75 43.87 -7.46
N LYS A 446 -20.62 43.11 -8.12
CA LYS A 446 -21.86 43.61 -8.73
C LYS A 446 -22.97 43.75 -7.68
N ASP A 447 -23.60 44.92 -7.59
CA ASP A 447 -24.94 45.05 -7.02
C ASP A 447 -25.96 44.57 -8.06
N ILE A 448 -26.38 43.31 -7.91
CA ILE A 448 -27.38 42.70 -8.79
C ILE A 448 -28.76 43.23 -8.36
N LYS A 449 -29.28 44.23 -9.08
CA LYS A 449 -30.72 44.55 -9.03
C LYS A 449 -31.47 43.53 -9.87
N VAL A 450 -32.22 42.66 -9.19
CA VAL A 450 -32.99 41.54 -9.75
C VAL A 450 -34.31 42.05 -10.33
N ASP A 451 -34.26 42.95 -11.31
CA ASP A 451 -35.46 43.37 -12.04
C ASP A 451 -35.10 43.54 -13.51
N GLN A 452 -35.03 42.42 -14.23
CA GLN A 452 -35.26 42.33 -15.69
C GLN A 452 -35.22 40.87 -16.15
N GLU A 453 -36.40 40.35 -16.50
CA GLU A 453 -36.83 39.29 -17.45
C GLU A 453 -35.91 38.13 -17.94
N GLY A 454 -34.69 37.94 -17.44
CA GLY A 454 -33.86 36.74 -17.68
C GLY A 454 -34.08 35.59 -16.67
N SER A 455 -35.12 35.68 -15.85
CA SER A 455 -35.26 34.98 -14.57
C SER A 455 -35.35 33.44 -14.67
N LYS A 456 -35.74 32.85 -15.80
CA LYS A 456 -35.97 31.39 -15.90
C LYS A 456 -34.69 30.56 -15.89
N GLU A 457 -33.59 31.06 -16.44
CA GLU A 457 -32.34 30.31 -16.51
C GLU A 457 -31.51 30.47 -15.24
N HIS A 458 -31.52 31.68 -14.65
CA HIS A 458 -30.88 31.93 -13.37
C HIS A 458 -31.60 31.23 -12.22
N SER A 459 -32.94 31.18 -12.23
CA SER A 459 -33.72 30.39 -11.27
C SER A 459 -33.53 28.88 -11.44
N ARG A 460 -33.41 28.37 -12.68
CA ARG A 460 -33.06 26.97 -12.95
C ARG A 460 -31.65 26.62 -12.48
N SER A 461 -30.65 27.47 -12.74
CA SER A 461 -29.29 27.26 -12.22
C SER A 461 -29.25 27.31 -10.70
N LYS A 462 -29.97 28.26 -10.08
CA LYS A 462 -30.03 28.36 -8.62
C LYS A 462 -30.76 27.16 -8.01
N ALA A 463 -31.84 26.69 -8.63
CA ALA A 463 -32.55 25.49 -8.21
C ALA A 463 -31.71 24.22 -8.41
N ALA A 464 -30.95 24.12 -9.50
CA ALA A 464 -30.03 23.02 -9.75
C ALA A 464 -28.87 23.00 -8.74
N ILE A 465 -28.32 24.17 -8.39
CA ILE A 465 -27.28 24.31 -7.37
C ILE A 465 -27.85 23.98 -5.98
N MET A 466 -29.05 24.46 -5.64
CA MET A 466 -29.70 24.12 -4.37
C MET A 466 -30.10 22.64 -4.28
N ALA A 467 -30.53 22.02 -5.39
CA ALA A 467 -30.77 20.58 -5.46
C ALA A 467 -29.47 19.77 -5.36
N ALA A 468 -28.38 20.24 -5.97
CA ALA A 468 -27.07 19.62 -5.86
C ALA A 468 -26.49 19.72 -4.44
N LEU A 469 -26.72 20.85 -3.75
CA LEU A 469 -26.34 21.03 -2.34
C LEU A 469 -27.22 20.21 -1.39
N ALA A 470 -28.51 20.05 -1.67
CA ALA A 470 -29.40 19.19 -0.87
C ALA A 470 -29.16 17.70 -1.10
N ALA A 471 -28.64 17.32 -2.28
CA ALA A 471 -28.15 15.97 -2.56
C ALA A 471 -26.71 15.73 -2.05
N PHE A 472 -26.03 16.79 -1.60
CA PHE A 472 -24.74 16.71 -0.94
C PHE A 472 -24.98 16.48 0.55
N ASP A 473 -25.02 15.21 0.94
CA ASP A 473 -25.08 14.82 2.34
C ASP A 473 -23.72 15.10 2.99
N SER A 474 -23.66 16.14 3.83
CA SER A 474 -22.44 16.50 4.57
C SER A 474 -22.14 15.56 5.74
N ASP A 475 -22.95 14.51 5.93
CA ASP A 475 -22.77 13.44 6.93
C ASP A 475 -22.28 12.12 6.28
N ASP A 476 -22.05 12.11 4.95
CA ASP A 476 -21.45 10.98 4.20
C ASP A 476 -19.95 11.23 3.90
N ASP A 477 -19.27 11.96 4.78
CA ASP A 477 -17.81 11.98 4.85
C ASP A 477 -17.32 10.80 5.71
N GLU A 478 -17.51 9.57 5.18
CA GLU A 478 -16.95 8.36 5.76
C GLU A 478 -15.46 8.60 6.09
N ARG A 479 -15.18 8.63 7.39
CA ARG A 479 -13.86 8.86 7.97
C ARG A 479 -12.85 7.92 7.31
N ASP A 480 -11.86 8.49 6.62
CA ASP A 480 -10.77 7.76 5.99
C ASP A 480 -9.97 6.98 7.04
N ASP A 481 -10.30 5.69 7.21
CA ASP A 481 -9.68 4.77 8.16
C ASP A 481 -8.25 4.37 7.75
N THR A 482 -7.75 4.88 6.62
CA THR A 482 -6.34 4.79 6.18
C THR A 482 -5.37 5.35 7.24
N TYR A 483 -5.83 6.18 8.17
CA TYR A 483 -5.04 6.71 9.28
C TYR A 483 -5.65 6.49 10.68
N ASP A 484 -6.53 5.51 10.86
CA ASP A 484 -6.82 5.00 12.21
C ASP A 484 -5.69 4.04 12.61
N VAL A 485 -4.58 4.61 13.07
CA VAL A 485 -3.31 3.97 13.48
C VAL A 485 -3.44 3.15 14.78
N ALA A 486 -4.59 2.50 15.02
CA ALA A 486 -4.85 1.77 16.26
C ALA A 486 -4.89 0.24 16.11
N ASP A 487 -4.64 -0.33 14.92
CA ASP A 487 -4.49 -1.79 14.77
C ASP A 487 -3.32 -2.20 13.87
N VAL A 488 -2.14 -1.65 14.17
CA VAL A 488 -0.86 -2.27 13.82
C VAL A 488 -0.36 -3.07 15.02
N GLY A 489 -1.05 -4.18 15.29
CA GLY A 489 -0.54 -5.26 16.14
C GLY A 489 0.68 -5.91 15.48
N GLY A 490 1.85 -5.36 15.77
CA GLY A 490 3.15 -5.91 15.41
C GLY A 490 4.11 -5.77 16.57
N THR A 491 4.17 -6.79 17.42
CA THR A 491 5.26 -6.99 18.38
C THR A 491 6.59 -6.98 17.65
N VAL A 492 7.33 -5.88 17.77
CA VAL A 492 8.73 -5.80 17.37
C VAL A 492 9.57 -6.51 18.42
N ASP A 493 9.85 -7.79 18.18
CA ASP A 493 10.96 -8.47 18.86
C ASP A 493 12.27 -7.80 18.41
N SER A 494 13.03 -7.37 19.41
CA SER A 494 14.23 -6.55 19.29
C SER A 494 15.45 -7.43 19.52
N THR A 495 15.67 -8.43 18.68
CA THR A 495 16.96 -9.13 18.65
C THR A 495 17.40 -9.44 17.22
N LEU A 496 18.64 -9.06 16.91
CA LEU A 496 19.41 -9.27 15.66
C LEU A 496 19.30 -8.13 14.62
N ASP A 497 19.99 -7.03 14.93
CA ASP A 497 20.40 -5.98 14.00
C ASP A 497 21.81 -6.32 13.45
N THR A 498 21.91 -6.55 12.14
CA THR A 498 23.18 -6.55 11.39
C THR A 498 23.05 -5.57 10.23
N ASP A 499 23.19 -4.27 10.51
CA ASP A 499 23.41 -3.27 9.47
C ASP A 499 24.22 -2.07 10.02
N ASP A 500 25.49 -1.98 9.62
CA ASP A 500 26.45 -0.93 9.96
C ASP A 500 26.04 0.43 9.39
N ARG A 501 25.25 1.19 10.15
CA ARG A 501 25.04 2.63 9.88
C ARG A 501 25.12 3.46 11.16
N PRO A 502 25.97 4.52 11.23
CA PRO A 502 26.06 5.36 12.41
C PRO A 502 24.78 6.20 12.57
N ARG A 503 23.94 5.83 13.54
CA ARG A 503 22.75 6.59 13.91
C ARG A 503 23.10 7.62 14.98
N THR A 504 22.79 8.88 14.68
CA THR A 504 22.75 9.96 15.65
C THR A 504 21.32 10.10 16.19
N ASN A 505 21.19 9.98 17.51
CA ASN A 505 20.11 10.41 18.40
C ASN A 505 18.65 10.41 17.89
N ALA A 506 17.85 9.44 18.37
CA ALA A 506 16.45 9.69 18.72
C ALA A 506 15.95 8.64 19.74
N GLN A 507 15.55 9.16 20.91
CA GLN A 507 14.68 8.57 21.95
C GLN A 507 15.24 7.41 22.76
N SER A 508 15.71 7.75 23.96
CA SER A 508 16.02 6.86 25.06
C SER A 508 14.82 5.99 25.42
N ASP A 509 14.94 4.70 25.12
CA ASP A 509 14.19 3.65 25.80
C ASP A 509 14.30 3.83 27.32
N SER A 510 13.17 3.69 28.01
CA SER A 510 13.05 3.78 29.46
C SER A 510 14.14 2.95 30.12
N ASN A 511 15.13 3.61 30.72
CA ASN A 511 16.20 2.95 31.44
C ASN A 511 15.56 2.08 32.54
N PRO A 512 15.75 0.73 32.54
CA PRO A 512 15.05 -0.16 33.48
C PRO A 512 15.36 0.15 34.96
N HIS A 513 16.42 0.93 35.21
CA HIS A 513 16.84 1.37 36.54
C HIS A 513 16.50 2.85 36.83
N GLU A 514 15.63 3.48 36.04
CA GLU A 514 15.22 4.89 36.21
C GLU A 514 14.64 5.16 37.60
N GLU A 515 13.86 4.22 38.15
CA GLU A 515 13.25 4.35 39.48
C GLU A 515 14.29 4.33 40.61
N SER A 516 15.26 3.41 40.57
CA SER A 516 16.27 3.29 41.62
C SER A 516 17.25 4.47 41.59
N LEU A 517 17.64 4.91 40.39
CA LEU A 517 18.47 6.11 40.20
C LEU A 517 17.76 7.36 40.70
N PHE A 518 16.47 7.53 40.40
CA PHE A 518 15.69 8.68 40.84
C PHE A 518 15.47 8.71 42.35
N ARG A 519 15.19 7.56 42.98
CA ARG A 519 15.10 7.46 44.45
C ARG A 519 16.44 7.79 45.12
N ALA A 520 17.55 7.26 44.59
CA ALA A 520 18.88 7.55 45.11
C ALA A 520 19.25 9.03 44.96
N TRP A 521 18.92 9.65 43.83
CA TRP A 521 19.15 11.07 43.56
C TRP A 521 18.33 11.97 44.50
N LYS A 522 17.06 11.64 44.73
CA LYS A 522 16.18 12.36 45.66
C LYS A 522 16.60 12.20 47.13
N ALA A 523 17.16 11.04 47.49
CA ALA A 523 17.64 10.78 48.84
C ALA A 523 18.98 11.48 49.13
N ASN A 524 19.94 11.41 48.20
CA ASN A 524 21.21 12.11 48.34
C ASN A 524 21.86 12.39 46.98
N GLU A 525 21.76 13.64 46.53
CA GLU A 525 22.29 14.12 45.25
C GLU A 525 23.83 14.02 45.17
N GLU A 526 24.54 14.09 46.31
CA GLU A 526 26.00 14.06 46.38
C GLU A 526 26.59 12.70 45.97
N VAL A 527 25.79 11.63 46.01
CA VAL A 527 26.19 10.28 45.55
C VAL A 527 26.47 10.26 44.03
N PHE A 528 26.03 11.30 43.30
CA PHE A 528 26.23 11.46 41.87
C PHE A 528 27.36 12.44 41.51
N ALA A 529 28.12 12.93 42.48
CA ALA A 529 29.26 13.81 42.24
C ALA A 529 30.44 13.06 41.60
N ARG A 530 31.21 13.78 40.75
CA ARG A 530 32.33 13.23 39.98
C ARG A 530 33.62 13.01 40.78
N ASP A 531 33.56 13.11 42.10
CA ASP A 531 34.74 13.07 42.96
C ASP A 531 35.27 11.64 43.13
N SER A 532 36.60 11.49 43.15
CA SER A 532 37.21 10.18 43.38
C SER A 532 36.80 9.57 44.73
N LYS A 533 36.55 10.41 45.75
CA LYS A 533 36.08 9.96 47.07
C LYS A 533 34.66 9.40 47.02
N THR A 534 33.74 10.02 46.25
CA THR A 534 32.35 9.56 46.13
C THR A 534 32.25 8.27 45.32
N ARG A 535 33.07 8.11 44.27
CA ARG A 535 33.16 6.88 43.46
C ARG A 535 33.57 5.63 44.26
N VAL A 536 34.34 5.80 45.33
CA VAL A 536 34.80 4.70 46.20
C VAL A 536 33.85 4.44 47.37
N THR A 537 32.83 5.29 47.60
CA THR A 537 31.87 5.08 48.69
C THR A 537 31.03 3.82 48.48
N LYS A 538 30.69 3.15 49.58
CA LYS A 538 29.88 1.93 49.56
C LYS A 538 28.52 2.15 48.90
N VAL A 539 27.87 3.29 49.17
CA VAL A 539 26.57 3.66 48.57
C VAL A 539 26.65 3.73 47.04
N ARG A 540 27.73 4.30 46.51
CA ARG A 540 27.96 4.39 45.06
C ARG A 540 28.30 3.03 44.44
N GLN A 541 29.07 2.20 45.13
CA GLN A 541 29.36 0.84 44.67
C GLN A 541 28.12 -0.06 44.66
N ASP A 542 27.24 0.10 45.64
CA ASP A 542 25.98 -0.63 45.70
C ASP A 542 25.02 -0.18 44.60
N LEU A 543 24.93 1.13 44.31
CA LEU A 543 24.15 1.65 43.17
C LEU A 543 24.67 1.12 41.82
N LYS A 544 26.00 0.99 41.64
CA LYS A 544 26.58 0.36 40.44
C LYS A 544 26.23 -1.12 40.33
N ARG A 545 26.22 -1.83 41.46
CA ARG A 545 25.87 -3.26 41.51
C ARG A 545 24.40 -3.49 41.17
N GLU A 546 23.52 -2.62 41.65
CA GLU A 546 22.07 -2.69 41.42
C GLU A 546 21.68 -2.28 40.00
N THR A 547 22.36 -1.29 39.41
CA THR A 547 22.01 -0.74 38.10
C THR A 547 22.83 -1.30 36.94
N GLY A 548 23.94 -1.98 37.23
CA GLY A 548 24.89 -2.46 36.21
C GLY A 548 25.62 -1.35 35.44
N MET A 549 25.50 -0.08 35.86
CA MET A 549 26.03 1.07 35.14
C MET A 549 27.45 1.45 35.55
N SER A 550 28.20 2.06 34.62
CA SER A 550 29.51 2.67 34.90
C SER A 550 29.36 3.99 35.67
N ASP A 551 30.41 4.45 36.34
CA ASP A 551 30.37 5.72 37.08
C ASP A 551 30.03 6.91 36.18
N GLU A 552 30.51 6.89 34.93
CA GLU A 552 30.25 7.94 33.95
C GLU A 552 28.79 7.96 33.49
N GLN A 553 28.16 6.79 33.37
CA GLN A 553 26.74 6.67 33.01
C GLN A 553 25.84 7.19 34.13
N ILE A 554 26.14 6.84 35.39
CA ILE A 554 25.35 7.29 36.54
C ILE A 554 25.54 8.81 36.76
N GLU A 555 26.76 9.33 36.58
CA GLU A 555 27.03 10.78 36.61
C GLU A 555 26.32 11.52 35.47
N GLY A 556 26.39 10.98 34.24
CA GLY A 556 25.75 11.55 33.06
C GLY A 556 24.23 11.62 33.21
N TRP A 557 23.63 10.57 33.78
CA TRP A 557 22.19 10.52 34.06
C TRP A 557 21.75 11.64 35.02
N ALA A 558 22.47 11.84 36.13
CA ALA A 558 22.14 12.91 37.08
C ALA A 558 22.32 14.31 36.48
N ILE A 559 23.29 14.51 35.59
CA ILE A 559 23.49 15.80 34.90
C ILE A 559 22.35 16.09 33.92
N MET A 560 21.91 15.08 33.16
CA MET A 560 20.76 15.23 32.28
C MET A 560 19.50 15.53 33.07
N LEU A 561 19.30 14.84 34.19
CA LEU A 561 18.18 15.11 35.08
C LEU A 561 18.22 16.54 35.63
N LYS A 562 19.36 17.03 36.11
CA LYS A 562 19.51 18.43 36.60
C LYS A 562 19.22 19.48 35.52
N LYS A 563 19.58 19.20 34.27
CA LYS A 563 19.39 20.12 33.14
C LYS A 563 17.93 20.23 32.71
N ASP A 564 17.15 19.17 32.90
CA ASP A 564 15.79 19.06 32.36
C ASP A 564 14.74 19.06 33.47
N SER A 565 14.27 20.26 33.85
CA SER A 565 13.30 20.45 34.95
C SER A 565 11.94 19.78 34.67
N LYS A 566 11.57 19.62 33.39
CA LYS A 566 10.35 18.92 32.99
C LYS A 566 10.45 17.42 33.23
N LEU A 567 11.62 16.85 32.99
CA LEU A 567 11.89 15.44 33.29
C LEU A 567 11.85 15.19 34.79
N GLN A 568 12.41 16.08 35.61
CA GLN A 568 12.31 16.01 37.07
C GLN A 568 10.85 16.00 37.54
N SER A 569 10.02 16.96 37.09
CA SER A 569 8.59 17.02 37.47
C SER A 569 7.85 15.74 37.08
N ARG A 570 8.15 15.19 35.89
CA ARG A 570 7.53 13.96 35.40
C ARG A 570 7.93 12.73 36.23
N LEU A 571 9.21 12.62 36.61
CA LEU A 571 9.70 11.53 37.45
C LEU A 571 9.20 11.67 38.89
N ASP A 572 9.10 12.90 39.40
CA ASP A 572 8.46 13.18 40.67
C ASP A 572 6.98 12.78 40.66
N GLU A 573 6.22 13.10 39.61
CA GLU A 573 4.83 12.66 39.48
C GLU A 573 4.72 11.14 39.36
N LYS A 574 5.59 10.52 38.55
CA LYS A 574 5.61 9.07 38.28
C LYS A 574 5.97 8.25 39.52
N TYR A 575 6.91 8.71 40.34
CA TYR A 575 7.47 7.94 41.45
C TYR A 575 7.11 8.47 42.86
N SER A 576 6.58 9.69 43.00
CA SER A 576 6.06 10.17 44.30
C SER A 576 4.67 9.61 44.63
N ALA A 577 3.94 9.09 43.64
CA ALA A 577 2.65 8.41 43.84
C ALA A 577 2.79 6.99 44.43
N GLY A 578 4.01 6.45 44.53
CA GLY A 578 4.28 5.07 44.91
C GLY A 578 4.05 4.66 46.37
N GLN A 579 3.54 5.54 47.24
CA GLN A 579 3.15 5.15 48.61
C GLN A 579 1.64 5.11 48.86
N SER A 580 0.79 5.50 47.90
CA SER A 580 -0.66 5.36 48.02
C SER A 580 -1.30 5.58 46.65
N PHE A 581 -1.57 4.48 45.91
CA PHE A 581 -2.81 4.24 45.13
C PHE A 581 -2.59 3.17 44.03
N GLN A 582 -3.43 2.12 44.05
CA GLN A 582 -3.59 1.13 42.97
C GLN A 582 -4.59 1.69 41.94
N GLY A 583 -4.19 1.79 40.67
CA GLY A 583 -5.11 2.13 39.58
C GLY A 583 -4.41 2.79 38.40
N ASN A 584 -3.74 1.99 37.55
CA ASN A 584 -3.23 2.48 36.27
C ASN A 584 -4.42 2.63 35.31
N GLN A 585 -4.96 3.85 35.15
CA GLN A 585 -5.60 4.22 33.89
C GLN A 585 -4.54 4.87 33.00
N PRO A 586 -4.37 4.44 31.74
CA PRO A 586 -3.55 5.18 30.80
C PRO A 586 -4.14 6.58 30.62
N LEU A 587 -3.32 7.60 30.89
CA LEU A 587 -3.64 9.00 30.60
C LEU A 587 -3.96 9.12 29.11
N LEU A 588 -5.25 9.26 28.78
CA LEU A 588 -5.67 9.71 27.48
C LEU A 588 -5.19 11.16 27.30
N PRO A 589 -4.47 11.48 26.21
CA PRO A 589 -4.10 12.86 25.93
C PRO A 589 -5.37 13.71 25.82
N THR A 590 -5.36 14.90 26.41
CA THR A 590 -6.50 15.82 26.39
C THR A 590 -6.81 16.21 24.94
N THR A 591 -7.95 15.78 24.42
CA THR A 591 -8.52 16.26 23.16
C THR A 591 -9.17 17.64 23.39
N ARG A 592 -8.35 18.64 23.71
CA ARG A 592 -8.75 20.03 23.53
C ARG A 592 -8.16 20.51 22.22
N TRP A 593 -9.01 20.60 21.20
CA TRP A 593 -8.77 21.45 20.05
C TRP A 593 -8.55 22.87 20.55
N GLN A 594 -7.33 23.38 20.37
CA GLN A 594 -7.05 24.80 20.42
C GLN A 594 -7.28 25.31 19.00
N GLY A 595 -8.52 25.70 18.73
CA GLY A 595 -8.87 26.43 17.52
C GLY A 595 -8.13 27.76 17.55
N ASP A 596 -7.17 27.91 16.65
CA ASP A 596 -6.64 29.21 16.27
C ASP A 596 -7.71 29.86 15.38
N THR A 597 -8.59 30.65 16.01
CA THR A 597 -9.47 31.59 15.32
C THR A 597 -9.21 32.97 15.91
N PRO A 598 -8.67 33.93 15.14
CA PRO A 598 -8.93 35.32 15.43
C PRO A 598 -10.39 35.60 15.03
N GLU A 599 -11.25 35.75 16.03
CA GLU A 599 -12.48 36.52 15.87
C GLU A 599 -12.11 38.00 15.75
N ASP A 600 -12.56 38.64 14.68
CA ASP A 600 -13.11 40.00 14.77
C ASP A 600 -14.62 39.82 14.55
N SER A 601 -15.38 39.95 15.64
CA SER A 601 -16.70 40.60 15.59
C SER A 601 -16.41 42.12 15.65
N GLU A 602 -17.14 43.02 15.01
CA GLU A 602 -18.44 43.48 15.48
C GLU A 602 -19.07 44.46 14.46
N GLU A 603 -20.39 44.50 14.41
CA GLU A 603 -21.15 45.67 13.95
C GLU A 603 -21.08 46.78 15.01
N GLY A 604 -20.93 48.05 14.60
CA GLY A 604 -21.27 49.20 15.46
C GLY A 604 -20.43 50.49 15.30
N GLU A 605 -20.80 51.31 14.33
CA GLU A 605 -20.78 52.80 14.29
C GLU A 605 -19.72 53.70 14.99
N GLN A 606 -19.21 54.62 14.15
CA GLN A 606 -18.86 56.03 14.37
C GLN A 606 -17.48 56.45 14.94
N ALA A 607 -16.77 57.17 14.05
CA ALA A 607 -16.10 58.47 14.26
C ALA A 607 -14.60 58.55 14.67
N VAL A 608 -13.82 59.10 13.72
CA VAL A 608 -12.72 60.08 13.86
C VAL A 608 -11.32 59.60 14.27
N GLY A 609 -10.43 59.56 13.26
CA GLY A 609 -9.17 60.34 13.24
C GLY A 609 -7.95 59.87 14.04
N GLY A 610 -6.79 59.79 13.37
CA GLY A 610 -5.52 60.24 13.97
C GLY A 610 -4.41 59.20 14.20
N HIS A 611 -3.45 59.21 13.29
CA HIS A 611 -2.03 58.83 13.37
C HIS A 611 -1.29 58.87 14.74
N ARG A 612 -0.31 57.93 14.85
CA ARG A 612 1.04 57.97 15.51
C ARG A 612 1.30 57.20 16.83
N VAL A 613 2.24 56.24 16.71
CA VAL A 613 3.49 56.00 17.50
C VAL A 613 3.40 55.81 19.02
N GLY A 614 3.99 54.69 19.50
CA GLY A 614 4.86 54.73 20.69
C GLY A 614 4.66 53.68 21.80
N GLN A 615 5.59 52.72 21.85
CA GLN A 615 6.40 52.31 23.02
C GLN A 615 5.75 51.88 24.38
N ALA A 616 6.12 50.64 24.77
CA ALA A 616 6.60 50.20 26.10
C ALA A 616 5.70 50.06 27.36
N GLN A 617 5.86 48.86 27.94
CA GLN A 617 6.12 48.56 29.37
C GLN A 617 4.97 48.42 30.40
N ILE A 618 4.92 47.21 31.00
CA ILE A 618 5.06 46.92 32.46
C ILE A 618 3.83 46.88 33.39
N ARG A 619 3.80 45.77 34.16
CA ARG A 619 3.35 45.50 35.55
C ARG A 619 1.89 45.24 35.90
N GLY A 620 1.75 44.20 36.74
CA GLY A 620 0.92 44.21 37.96
C GLY A 620 -0.24 43.21 37.89
N ASN A 621 -0.11 41.96 38.34
CA ASN A 621 0.03 41.45 39.72
C ASN A 621 -1.25 41.52 40.56
N ARG A 622 -1.50 40.41 41.29
CA ARG A 622 -2.40 40.20 42.45
C ARG A 622 -3.84 39.76 42.11
N SER A 623 -4.49 38.86 42.84
CA SER A 623 -4.14 38.04 44.00
C SER A 623 -5.40 37.26 44.44
N TRP A 624 -5.27 35.95 44.63
CA TRP A 624 -5.83 35.13 45.73
C TRP A 624 -7.33 34.84 45.90
N GLY A 625 -7.58 33.59 46.33
CA GLY A 625 -8.72 33.16 47.17
C GLY A 625 -9.52 32.02 46.52
N ARG A 626 -9.20 30.72 46.68
CA ARG A 626 -9.17 29.83 47.87
C ARG A 626 -10.58 29.44 48.39
N GLY A 627 -10.89 28.14 48.30
CA GLY A 627 -11.97 27.43 49.01
C GLY A 627 -12.51 26.27 48.17
N ARG A 628 -12.06 25.01 48.27
CA ARG A 628 -11.96 24.02 49.36
C ARG A 628 -13.28 23.26 49.64
N GLY A 629 -13.29 21.99 49.25
CA GLY A 629 -14.03 20.87 49.87
C GLY A 629 -15.48 20.70 49.42
N GLY A 630 -16.00 19.51 49.21
CA GLY A 630 -15.46 18.18 49.42
C GLY A 630 -16.51 17.11 49.09
N SER A 631 -16.00 15.98 48.59
CA SER A 631 -16.43 14.58 48.70
C SER A 631 -17.68 14.25 49.53
N THR A 632 -18.57 13.41 48.97
CA THR A 632 -18.93 12.10 49.56
C THR A 632 -19.51 11.13 48.53
N THR A 633 -19.08 9.89 48.69
CA THR A 633 -19.33 8.61 47.99
C THR A 633 -20.73 8.00 48.20
N GLY A 634 -21.15 7.15 47.26
CA GLY A 634 -22.22 6.14 47.41
C GLY A 634 -22.50 5.43 46.07
N THR A 635 -21.88 4.27 45.80
CA THR A 635 -22.44 2.90 45.89
C THR A 635 -23.51 2.52 44.87
N SER A 636 -23.28 1.35 44.28
CA SER A 636 -23.97 0.62 43.22
C SER A 636 -25.50 0.45 43.36
N GLY A 637 -26.19 0.45 42.21
CA GLY A 637 -27.52 -0.14 42.05
C GLY A 637 -28.57 0.83 41.46
N ASP A 638 -28.95 0.62 40.19
CA ASP A 638 -30.35 0.47 39.75
C ASP A 638 -30.59 0.90 38.30
N GLN A 639 -31.05 -0.08 37.51
CA GLN A 639 -31.59 0.04 36.15
C GLN A 639 -32.93 0.81 36.08
N ALA A 640 -33.35 1.48 37.15
CA ALA A 640 -34.60 2.23 37.23
C ALA A 640 -34.48 3.70 36.78
N SER A 641 -33.27 4.29 36.79
CA SER A 641 -33.05 5.70 36.43
C SER A 641 -33.11 5.96 34.91
N THR A 642 -32.85 4.94 34.09
CA THR A 642 -32.81 5.07 32.62
C THR A 642 -34.19 5.02 31.96
N GLN A 643 -35.22 4.48 32.63
CA GLN A 643 -36.60 4.48 32.12
C GLN A 643 -37.37 5.78 32.46
N ALA A 644 -37.06 6.42 33.59
CA ALA A 644 -37.66 7.70 33.96
C ALA A 644 -37.22 8.86 33.03
N ALA A 645 -35.97 8.82 32.54
CA ALA A 645 -35.46 9.78 31.56
C ALA A 645 -36.08 9.59 30.16
N ARG A 646 -36.47 8.36 29.78
CA ARG A 646 -37.15 8.10 28.50
C ARG A 646 -38.61 8.55 28.50
N ARG A 647 -39.34 8.38 29.61
CA ARG A 647 -40.74 8.84 29.74
C ARG A 647 -40.88 10.38 29.73
N ARG A 648 -39.93 11.13 30.26
CA ARG A 648 -39.93 12.61 30.16
C ARG A 648 -39.72 13.11 28.72
N LYS A 649 -38.89 12.42 27.94
CA LYS A 649 -38.62 12.77 26.55
C LYS A 649 -39.78 12.43 25.59
N GLU A 650 -40.64 11.49 25.95
CA GLU A 650 -41.86 11.15 25.19
C GLU A 650 -43.03 12.10 25.52
N GLN A 651 -43.13 12.62 26.76
CA GLN A 651 -44.15 13.62 27.11
C GLN A 651 -43.87 15.00 26.44
N GLU A 652 -42.61 15.41 26.30
CA GLU A 652 -42.25 16.67 25.63
C GLU A 652 -42.44 16.65 24.09
N ARG A 653 -42.64 15.46 23.49
CA ARG A 653 -43.02 15.34 22.06
C ARG A 653 -44.53 15.42 21.82
N GLY A 654 -45.37 15.23 22.85
CA GLY A 654 -46.82 15.31 22.75
C GLY A 654 -47.38 16.74 22.80
N GLU A 655 -46.64 17.70 23.37
CA GLU A 655 -47.11 19.09 23.53
C GLU A 655 -46.73 20.03 22.37
N ARG A 656 -45.84 19.60 21.44
CA ARG A 656 -45.58 20.35 20.21
C ARG A 656 -46.55 20.05 19.07
N GLY A 657 -47.33 18.97 19.16
CA GLY A 657 -48.38 18.65 18.18
C GLY A 657 -49.72 19.35 18.41
N LYS A 658 -49.90 20.06 19.54
CA LYS A 658 -51.15 20.78 19.86
C LYS A 658 -51.10 22.29 19.61
N LEU A 659 -49.94 22.84 19.25
CA LEU A 659 -49.79 24.26 18.91
C LEU A 659 -49.84 24.55 17.41
N GLU A 660 -50.00 23.51 16.57
CA GLU A 660 -50.07 23.64 15.11
C GLU A 660 -51.50 23.42 14.56
N GLU A 661 -52.46 22.99 15.38
CA GLU A 661 -53.90 22.93 15.03
C GLU A 661 -54.69 24.19 15.45
N GLU A 662 -54.15 25.04 16.33
CA GLU A 662 -54.86 26.23 16.84
C GLU A 662 -54.59 27.52 16.04
N TRP A 663 -53.70 27.48 15.05
CA TRP A 663 -53.45 28.61 14.13
C TRP A 663 -54.17 28.50 12.78
N GLN A 664 -54.92 27.41 12.56
CA GLN A 664 -55.65 27.17 11.31
C GLN A 664 -57.17 27.35 11.42
N GLU A 665 -57.70 27.62 12.62
CA GLU A 665 -59.14 27.83 12.86
C GLU A 665 -59.52 29.32 13.07
N HIS A 666 -58.57 30.25 12.92
CA HIS A 666 -58.81 31.69 13.11
C HIS A 666 -58.73 32.54 11.81
N GLN A 667 -58.82 31.91 10.63
CA GLN A 667 -58.84 32.61 9.33
C GLN A 667 -60.12 32.42 8.48
N ASP A 668 -61.17 31.78 9.01
CA ASP A 668 -62.45 31.58 8.30
C ASP A 668 -63.63 32.35 8.91
N HIS A 669 -63.37 33.42 9.66
CA HIS A 669 -64.40 34.40 10.01
C HIS A 669 -63.83 35.83 10.01
N GLU A 670 -63.78 36.44 8.82
CA GLU A 670 -64.16 37.84 8.55
C GLU A 670 -64.42 38.07 7.05
#